data_AF-A0A4S5E4H8-F1
#
_entry.id   AF-A0A4S5E4H8-F1
#
_cell.length_a   1.000
_cell.length_b   1.000
_cell.length_c   1.000
_cell.angle_alpha   90.00
_cell.angle_beta   90.00
_cell.angle_gamma   90.00
#
_symmetry.space_group_name_H-M   'P 1'
#
loop_
_entity.id
_entity.type
_entity.pdbx_description
1 polymer ?
#
loop_
_entity_poly.entity_id
_entity_poly.type
_entity_poly.pdbx_seq_one_letter_code
_entity_poly.pdbx_strand_id
1 'polypeptide(L)'
;SRESLLARLVAHLVALAADQLGGPPDQVVVTFPTFWSPGRRETFADAITQLSGLELPVVALPAADAMGTLLARSSVTQTVDLVGWYDLGAGFLDTAILSFSPFGFQLVGAPAGLRHGAGLDLDELLVDRALGAADVAPARLDRADAATGTALARLRREVAQAEEILAEEDEVDLAVELPGVDASVTLTRGELETLAGPIIDDTVETFRRALRSVPAGPADLSRILLSGGVAHLPLVARRLRAAFPEIGRIEHRSDADLAMGAALIAADLADRSTRAGGGVFGAASAIAGAGGAAAGAAEEPYDTTAVIRPPDAASLTSLPPFLSGGGTPPPGAGAGGAAEQSAVTVAAGPPGGDGGGELGQSVVSPGAYAVAPGAYAAAVSADETGLLPADATGPPVGAAADAGGSHRAAQEGGGGIFGSRRALVAAAIIAVLFVAVGTTAGVVLTGRDSGSGSDSVAAATAFPTADPIPASSSPTADPAPAANLVRVAGSSEVGPITETAYNEFRQTQRNVTVSIEATSTEDGFAALCSGKVELADASFELTPGILKDPGCAKKVVGFEVAHHTLPIVVNPQNTWLRCLSLKQVKQVWGADSSVTRWSQIDNSFPDEPIAFVGPPHNSVQAEVFNATISDASDRSRAYRQVDLSGVANDVAGDRSAIGFLDYPTYATFGDRLRGVEINNGDGCVAPTAVAVGTGLYLPLCKPLFVYARTDALRRPATAVFLRYFLENGRKIAFDAHYVPRSDDTVGENVARLEKLTTGVGPVPA
;
A
#
# COMPACT_ATOMS: atom_id res chain seq x y z
N SER A 1 -4.23 6.26 33.08
CA SER A 1 -3.68 4.96 32.65
C SER A 1 -2.67 5.20 31.53
N ARG A 2 -2.22 4.18 30.76
CA ARG A 2 -1.26 4.39 29.64
C ARG A 2 -1.85 5.37 28.61
N GLU A 3 -3.13 5.13 28.33
CA GLU A 3 -4.05 5.87 27.48
C GLU A 3 -4.05 7.37 27.86
N SER A 4 -4.23 7.68 29.14
CA SER A 4 -4.22 9.07 29.65
C SER A 4 -2.85 9.75 29.60
N LEU A 5 -1.75 8.99 29.54
CA LEU A 5 -0.38 9.54 29.40
C LEU A 5 -0.11 9.87 27.92
N LEU A 6 -0.48 8.96 27.01
CA LEU A 6 -0.39 9.17 25.56
C LEU A 6 -1.15 10.43 25.13
N ALA A 7 -2.39 10.62 25.60
CA ALA A 7 -3.15 11.82 25.27
C ALA A 7 -2.53 13.11 25.83
N ARG A 8 -1.98 13.09 27.05
CA ARG A 8 -1.26 14.25 27.61
C ARG A 8 0.00 14.58 26.81
N LEU A 9 0.70 13.57 26.30
CA LEU A 9 1.84 13.76 25.41
C LEU A 9 1.41 14.37 24.06
N VAL A 10 0.37 13.82 23.42
CA VAL A 10 -0.18 14.38 22.16
C VAL A 10 -0.65 15.83 22.37
N ALA A 11 -1.39 16.12 23.44
CA ALA A 11 -1.83 17.48 23.76
C ALA A 11 -0.67 18.45 24.02
N HIS A 12 0.39 17.99 24.68
CA HIS A 12 1.60 18.79 24.90
C HIS A 12 2.35 19.07 23.59
N LEU A 13 2.51 18.07 22.72
CA LEU A 13 3.14 18.23 21.41
C LEU A 13 2.34 19.16 20.49
N VAL A 14 1.00 19.06 20.51
CA VAL A 14 0.11 19.97 19.76
C VAL A 14 0.21 21.40 20.28
N ALA A 15 0.31 21.62 21.59
CA ALA A 15 0.54 22.95 22.16
C ALA A 15 1.91 23.53 21.76
N LEU A 16 2.99 22.73 21.81
CA LEU A 16 4.32 23.15 21.37
C LEU A 16 4.36 23.49 19.87
N ALA A 17 3.67 22.70 19.03
CA ALA A 17 3.53 23.00 17.61
C ALA A 17 2.73 24.29 17.39
N ALA A 18 1.65 24.51 18.14
CA ALA A 18 0.83 25.71 18.04
C ALA A 18 1.60 26.99 18.42
N ASP A 19 2.39 26.94 19.50
CA ASP A 19 3.26 28.04 19.93
C ASP A 19 4.33 28.39 18.88
N GLN A 20 4.84 27.39 18.13
CA GLN A 20 5.84 27.60 17.08
C GLN A 20 5.24 28.07 15.75
N LEU A 21 4.04 27.58 15.39
CA LEU A 21 3.36 27.90 14.13
C LEU A 21 2.44 29.12 14.20
N GLY A 22 2.15 29.62 15.41
CA GLY A 22 1.33 30.81 15.64
C GLY A 22 -0.17 30.54 15.77
N GLY A 23 -0.59 29.27 15.88
CA GLY A 23 -1.98 28.85 16.02
C GLY A 23 -2.12 27.32 16.05
N PRO A 24 -3.23 26.78 16.58
CA PRO A 24 -3.47 25.34 16.62
C PRO A 24 -3.66 24.75 15.20
N PRO A 25 -3.26 23.48 14.97
CA PRO A 25 -3.43 22.82 13.67
C PRO A 25 -4.89 22.39 13.43
N ASP A 26 -5.35 22.50 12.18
CA ASP A 26 -6.69 22.08 11.75
C ASP A 26 -6.92 20.55 11.79
N GLN A 27 -5.84 19.77 11.77
CA GLN A 27 -5.84 18.30 11.79
C GLN A 27 -4.53 17.79 12.39
N VAL A 28 -4.61 16.74 13.20
CA VAL A 28 -3.44 15.98 13.68
C VAL A 28 -3.51 14.54 13.18
N VAL A 29 -2.34 13.97 12.86
CA VAL A 29 -2.18 12.56 12.50
C VAL A 29 -1.15 11.93 13.46
N VAL A 30 -1.46 10.74 13.96
CA VAL A 30 -0.60 9.96 14.88
C VAL A 30 -0.27 8.61 14.24
N THR A 31 1.00 8.34 13.99
CA THR A 31 1.44 7.06 13.43
C THR A 31 1.53 5.97 14.51
N PHE A 32 1.21 4.72 14.15
CA PHE A 32 1.49 3.53 14.95
C PHE A 32 2.26 2.47 14.13
N PRO A 33 3.02 1.56 14.76
CA PRO A 33 3.80 0.55 14.04
C PRO A 33 2.92 -0.40 13.21
N THR A 34 3.28 -0.54 11.94
CA THR A 34 2.57 -1.25 10.87
C THR A 34 2.35 -2.73 11.19
N PHE A 35 3.35 -3.37 11.81
CA PHE A 35 3.29 -4.77 12.24
C PHE A 35 2.27 -5.10 13.36
N TRP A 36 1.52 -4.12 13.87
CA TRP A 36 0.48 -4.37 14.87
C TRP A 36 -0.70 -5.15 14.29
N SER A 37 -1.30 -6.03 15.09
CA SER A 37 -2.52 -6.78 14.72
C SER A 37 -3.74 -5.84 14.61
N PRO A 38 -4.71 -6.14 13.73
CA PRO A 38 -5.84 -5.24 13.45
C PRO A 38 -6.54 -4.69 14.70
N GLY A 39 -6.97 -5.56 15.63
CA GLY A 39 -7.64 -5.13 16.86
C GLY A 39 -6.79 -4.24 17.78
N ARG A 40 -5.44 -4.31 17.71
CA ARG A 40 -4.57 -3.34 18.41
C ARG A 40 -4.56 -1.98 17.71
N ARG A 41 -4.59 -1.95 16.38
CA ARG A 41 -4.70 -0.70 15.59
C ARG A 41 -6.02 0.01 15.91
N GLU A 42 -7.12 -0.75 15.89
CA GLU A 42 -8.47 -0.30 16.23
C GLU A 42 -8.53 0.25 17.66
N THR A 43 -8.09 -0.53 18.66
CA THR A 43 -8.00 -0.08 20.06
C THR A 43 -7.17 1.21 20.21
N PHE A 44 -6.08 1.36 19.44
CA PHE A 44 -5.24 2.55 19.47
C PHE A 44 -5.87 3.76 18.76
N ALA A 45 -6.61 3.55 17.66
CA ALA A 45 -7.33 4.60 16.95
C ALA A 45 -8.51 5.13 17.78
N ASP A 46 -9.30 4.23 18.39
CA ASP A 46 -10.35 4.58 19.34
C ASP A 46 -9.78 5.35 20.53
N ALA A 47 -8.66 4.87 21.10
CA ALA A 47 -7.95 5.55 22.17
C ALA A 47 -7.55 6.98 21.75
N ILE A 48 -6.79 7.14 20.65
CA ILE A 48 -6.36 8.47 20.17
C ILE A 48 -7.54 9.41 19.93
N THR A 49 -8.65 8.91 19.40
CA THR A 49 -9.88 9.68 19.12
C THR A 49 -10.61 10.10 20.40
N GLN A 50 -10.70 9.21 21.40
CA GLN A 50 -11.46 9.47 22.64
C GLN A 50 -10.68 10.25 23.71
N LEU A 51 -9.36 10.07 23.76
CA LEU A 51 -8.56 10.47 24.93
C LEU A 51 -7.96 11.87 24.84
N SER A 52 -7.82 12.42 23.63
CA SER A 52 -7.01 13.62 23.36
C SER A 52 -7.33 14.79 24.31
N GLY A 53 -8.62 14.98 24.63
CA GLY A 53 -9.10 16.18 25.32
C GLY A 53 -8.89 17.46 24.50
N LEU A 54 -8.61 17.32 23.20
CA LEU A 54 -8.37 18.40 22.26
C LEU A 54 -9.63 18.64 21.42
N GLU A 55 -10.04 19.89 21.26
CA GLU A 55 -11.18 20.29 20.42
C GLU A 55 -10.79 20.38 18.92
N LEU A 56 -9.99 19.39 18.44
CA LEU A 56 -9.50 19.33 17.06
C LEU A 56 -9.40 17.88 16.54
N PRO A 57 -9.56 17.64 15.22
CA PRO A 57 -9.51 16.31 14.63
C PRO A 57 -8.16 15.61 14.84
N VAL A 58 -8.21 14.34 15.25
CA VAL A 58 -7.03 13.46 15.34
C VAL A 58 -7.33 12.14 14.65
N VAL A 59 -6.42 11.69 13.77
CA VAL A 59 -6.51 10.40 13.05
C VAL A 59 -5.28 9.55 13.39
N ALA A 60 -5.47 8.25 13.58
CA ALA A 60 -4.38 7.30 13.79
C ALA A 60 -4.20 6.39 12.57
N LEU A 61 -2.96 6.16 12.11
CA LEU A 61 -2.68 5.34 10.92
C LEU A 61 -1.33 4.58 10.98
N PRO A 62 -1.11 3.54 10.15
CA PRO A 62 0.15 2.81 10.07
C PRO A 62 1.34 3.68 9.65
N ALA A 63 2.49 3.48 10.28
CA ALA A 63 3.71 4.23 9.99
C ALA A 63 4.19 4.05 8.53
N ALA A 64 4.03 2.85 7.95
CA ALA A 64 4.33 2.60 6.54
C ALA A 64 3.51 3.47 5.58
N ASP A 65 2.29 3.86 5.93
CA ASP A 65 1.44 4.69 5.07
C ASP A 65 1.93 6.15 5.07
N ALA A 66 2.35 6.67 6.23
CA ALA A 66 3.01 7.98 6.31
C ALA A 66 4.32 8.00 5.49
N MET A 67 5.19 7.00 5.68
CA MET A 67 6.45 6.91 4.94
C MET A 67 6.22 6.76 3.42
N GLY A 68 5.26 5.93 3.03
CA GLY A 68 4.83 5.75 1.64
C GLY A 68 4.28 7.04 1.02
N THR A 69 3.48 7.83 1.74
CA THR A 69 2.97 9.12 1.25
C THR A 69 4.10 10.12 0.97
N LEU A 70 5.11 10.22 1.85
CA LEU A 70 6.27 11.08 1.61
C LEU A 70 7.05 10.64 0.36
N LEU A 71 7.32 9.34 0.25
CA LEU A 71 8.07 8.76 -0.85
C LEU A 71 7.32 8.93 -2.18
N ALA A 72 6.00 8.73 -2.21
CA ALA A 72 5.18 8.93 -3.40
C ALA A 72 5.18 10.39 -3.89
N ARG A 73 5.12 11.38 -2.97
CA ARG A 73 5.30 12.79 -3.33
C ARG A 73 6.72 13.13 -3.81
N SER A 74 7.70 12.28 -3.49
CA SER A 74 9.12 12.46 -3.83
C SER A 74 9.57 11.62 -5.03
N SER A 75 8.74 10.75 -5.59
CA SER A 75 9.13 9.76 -6.61
C SER A 75 7.97 9.38 -7.53
N VAL A 76 7.86 10.08 -8.66
CA VAL A 76 6.99 9.69 -9.77
C VAL A 76 7.69 8.59 -10.58
N THR A 77 7.43 7.33 -10.23
CA THR A 77 7.91 6.18 -11.00
C THR A 77 7.00 5.88 -12.20
N GLN A 78 7.56 5.46 -13.33
CA GLN A 78 6.82 5.01 -14.51
C GLN A 78 6.58 3.47 -14.52
N THR A 79 7.22 2.74 -13.62
CA THR A 79 7.13 1.28 -13.48
C THR A 79 6.85 0.90 -12.03
N VAL A 80 6.51 -0.37 -11.77
CA VAL A 80 6.48 -0.88 -10.40
C VAL A 80 7.90 -0.84 -9.81
N ASP A 81 8.03 -0.34 -8.58
CA ASP A 81 9.28 -0.19 -7.84
C ASP A 81 9.09 -0.77 -6.43
N LEU A 82 9.81 -1.85 -6.10
CA LEU A 82 9.72 -2.50 -4.79
C LEU A 82 10.82 -2.00 -3.85
N VAL A 83 10.41 -1.59 -2.66
CA VAL A 83 11.25 -0.90 -1.68
C VAL A 83 11.10 -1.59 -0.32
N GLY A 84 12.20 -2.04 0.26
CA GLY A 84 12.20 -2.50 1.65
C GLY A 84 12.26 -1.31 2.60
N TRP A 85 11.32 -1.19 3.53
CA TRP A 85 11.39 -0.20 4.61
C TRP A 85 11.74 -0.89 5.93
N TYR A 86 12.68 -0.29 6.67
CA TYR A 86 13.32 -0.84 7.87
C TYR A 86 13.46 0.29 8.90
N ASP A 87 12.51 0.36 9.83
CA ASP A 87 12.45 1.37 10.89
C ASP A 87 12.88 0.75 12.22
N LEU A 88 14.15 0.98 12.59
CA LEU A 88 14.76 0.47 13.82
C LEU A 88 14.97 1.64 14.79
N GLY A 89 13.88 2.00 15.48
CA GLY A 89 13.89 3.01 16.53
C GLY A 89 14.33 2.45 17.89
N ALA A 90 14.14 3.24 18.93
CA ALA A 90 14.57 2.89 20.29
C ALA A 90 13.78 1.71 20.91
N GLY A 91 12.49 1.55 20.62
CA GLY A 91 11.63 0.57 21.31
C GLY A 91 11.13 -0.62 20.48
N PHE A 92 11.38 -0.65 19.17
CA PHE A 92 10.89 -1.69 18.27
C PHE A 92 11.59 -1.61 16.90
N LEU A 93 11.49 -2.70 16.15
CA LEU A 93 11.59 -2.69 14.68
C LEU A 93 10.17 -2.69 14.09
N ASP A 94 9.89 -1.82 13.14
CA ASP A 94 8.79 -1.95 12.18
C ASP A 94 9.37 -2.12 10.77
N THR A 95 8.85 -3.06 9.98
CA THR A 95 9.38 -3.31 8.64
C THR A 95 8.32 -3.84 7.68
N ALA A 96 8.39 -3.34 6.45
CA ALA A 96 7.42 -3.53 5.40
C ALA A 96 8.12 -3.62 4.04
N ILE A 97 7.48 -4.27 3.06
CA ILE A 97 7.81 -4.08 1.66
C ILE A 97 6.76 -3.14 1.06
N LEU A 98 7.20 -2.04 0.48
CA LEU A 98 6.36 -1.06 -0.20
C LEU A 98 6.48 -1.27 -1.71
N SER A 99 5.36 -1.21 -2.42
CA SER A 99 5.29 -1.21 -3.87
C SER A 99 4.83 0.17 -4.35
N PHE A 100 5.72 0.88 -5.04
CA PHE A 100 5.45 2.15 -5.69
C PHE A 100 5.12 1.92 -7.17
N SER A 101 4.31 2.81 -7.73
CA SER A 101 3.80 2.73 -9.10
C SER A 101 3.43 4.14 -9.62
N PRO A 102 3.10 4.33 -10.92
CA PRO A 102 2.58 5.61 -11.45
C PRO A 102 1.27 6.12 -10.81
N PHE A 103 0.77 5.37 -9.84
CA PHE A 103 -0.62 5.30 -9.41
C PHE A 103 -0.76 5.41 -7.89
N GLY A 104 0.35 5.68 -7.19
CA GLY A 104 0.46 5.66 -5.74
C GLY A 104 1.36 4.53 -5.24
N PHE A 105 1.33 4.31 -3.93
CA PHE A 105 2.07 3.26 -3.24
C PHE A 105 1.13 2.35 -2.47
N GLN A 106 1.54 1.11 -2.23
CA GLN A 106 0.83 0.18 -1.35
C GLN A 106 1.81 -0.67 -0.54
N LEU A 107 1.40 -1.04 0.67
CA LEU A 107 2.02 -2.13 1.42
C LEU A 107 1.79 -3.45 0.67
N VAL A 108 2.84 -4.25 0.49
CA VAL A 108 2.76 -5.60 -0.11
C VAL A 108 3.29 -6.65 0.86
N GLY A 109 2.59 -7.80 0.90
CA GLY A 109 2.87 -8.87 1.85
C GLY A 109 2.37 -8.55 3.26
N ALA A 110 2.95 -9.24 4.25
CA ALA A 110 2.68 -9.03 5.67
C ALA A 110 3.81 -8.18 6.30
N PRO A 111 3.50 -7.04 6.95
CA PRO A 111 4.49 -6.29 7.71
C PRO A 111 4.97 -7.11 8.90
N ALA A 112 6.25 -6.95 9.26
CA ALA A 112 6.87 -7.65 10.37
C ALA A 112 7.54 -6.65 11.32
N GLY A 113 7.82 -7.09 12.54
CA GLY A 113 8.47 -6.25 13.53
C GLY A 113 8.84 -7.03 14.79
N LEU A 114 9.53 -6.34 15.70
CA LEU A 114 9.95 -6.84 17.01
C LEU A 114 9.50 -5.86 18.10
N ARG A 115 9.24 -6.33 19.33
CA ARG A 115 8.75 -5.52 20.47
C ARG A 115 9.80 -5.32 21.58
N HIS A 116 11.01 -5.75 21.29
CA HIS A 116 12.23 -5.79 22.10
C HIS A 116 13.37 -6.14 21.12
N GLY A 117 14.63 -6.02 21.52
CA GLY A 117 15.76 -6.06 20.59
C GLY A 117 15.81 -4.77 19.76
N ALA A 118 15.86 -3.63 20.45
CA ALA A 118 15.95 -2.29 19.89
C ALA A 118 16.86 -1.41 20.77
N GLY A 119 16.99 -0.11 20.45
CA GLY A 119 17.93 0.80 21.13
C GLY A 119 17.84 0.79 22.67
N LEU A 120 16.65 0.75 23.26
CA LEU A 120 16.46 0.71 24.72
C LEU A 120 17.00 -0.58 25.37
N ASP A 121 17.09 -1.69 24.64
CA ASP A 121 17.72 -2.91 25.12
C ASP A 121 19.25 -2.86 24.96
N LEU A 122 19.75 -2.10 23.97
CA LEU A 122 21.16 -1.84 23.72
C LEU A 122 21.74 -0.83 24.72
N ASP A 123 20.98 0.22 25.04
CA ASP A 123 21.20 1.16 26.14
C ASP A 123 21.47 0.42 27.46
N GLU A 124 20.60 -0.52 27.86
CA GLU A 124 20.78 -1.26 29.12
C GLU A 124 22.02 -2.18 29.08
N LEU A 125 22.35 -2.77 27.93
CA LEU A 125 23.60 -3.53 27.74
C LEU A 125 24.84 -2.64 27.84
N LEU A 126 24.80 -1.43 27.28
CA LEU A 126 25.85 -0.42 27.42
C LEU A 126 25.97 0.11 28.86
N VAL A 127 24.84 0.29 29.57
CA VAL A 127 24.83 0.63 31.01
C VAL A 127 25.52 -0.46 31.82
N ASP A 128 25.17 -1.75 31.64
CA ASP A 128 25.83 -2.84 32.36
C ASP A 128 27.33 -2.96 31.99
N ARG A 129 27.70 -2.69 30.73
CA ARG A 129 29.12 -2.59 30.29
C ARG A 129 29.84 -1.40 30.94
N ALA A 130 29.21 -0.24 31.10
CA ALA A 130 29.78 0.92 31.76
C ALA A 130 29.97 0.68 33.27
N LEU A 131 28.93 0.17 33.94
CA LEU A 131 28.98 -0.23 35.35
C LEU A 131 30.07 -1.28 35.61
N GLY A 132 30.21 -2.28 34.72
CA GLY A 132 31.24 -3.31 34.81
C GLY A 132 32.67 -2.77 34.78
N ALA A 133 32.97 -1.78 33.93
CA ALA A 133 34.29 -1.15 33.87
C ALA A 133 34.58 -0.20 35.06
N ALA A 134 33.54 0.30 35.73
CA ALA A 134 33.66 1.04 36.99
C ALA A 134 33.72 0.14 38.25
N ASP A 135 33.85 -1.20 38.10
CA ASP A 135 33.75 -2.23 39.17
C ASP A 135 32.42 -2.17 39.97
N VAL A 136 31.37 -1.62 39.36
CA VAL A 136 30.04 -1.50 39.95
C VAL A 136 29.21 -2.72 39.59
N ALA A 137 29.26 -3.76 40.42
CA ALA A 137 28.35 -4.90 40.28
C ALA A 137 26.88 -4.44 40.48
N PRO A 138 25.97 -4.59 39.48
CA PRO A 138 24.60 -4.05 39.55
C PRO A 138 23.73 -4.61 40.67
N ALA A 139 24.14 -5.72 41.32
CA ALA A 139 23.49 -6.28 42.50
C ALA A 139 23.84 -5.56 43.82
N ARG A 140 24.88 -4.69 43.84
CA ARG A 140 25.27 -3.87 45.00
C ARG A 140 24.54 -2.52 45.06
N LEU A 141 23.88 -2.11 43.98
CA LEU A 141 23.15 -0.85 43.88
C LEU A 141 21.76 -0.95 44.52
N ASP A 142 21.50 -0.13 45.55
CA ASP A 142 20.17 -0.01 46.14
C ASP A 142 19.24 0.79 45.22
N ARG A 143 18.41 0.06 44.45
CA ARG A 143 17.41 0.65 43.54
C ARG A 143 16.20 1.26 44.27
N ALA A 144 16.09 1.11 45.60
CA ALA A 144 15.07 1.78 46.40
C ALA A 144 15.53 3.16 46.92
N ASP A 145 16.84 3.45 46.92
CA ASP A 145 17.37 4.77 47.20
C ASP A 145 17.09 5.75 46.03
N ALA A 146 16.53 6.90 46.36
CA ALA A 146 16.19 7.94 45.39
C ALA A 146 17.43 8.61 44.78
N ALA A 147 18.57 8.69 45.49
CA ALA A 147 19.80 9.25 44.92
C ALA A 147 20.41 8.29 43.88
N THR A 148 20.51 7.00 44.22
CA THR A 148 20.95 5.92 43.31
C THR A 148 20.02 5.81 42.10
N GLY A 149 18.70 5.85 42.30
CA GLY A 149 17.73 5.87 41.19
C GLY A 149 17.88 7.09 40.27
N THR A 150 18.13 8.28 40.83
CA THR A 150 18.36 9.50 40.05
C THR A 150 19.67 9.43 39.26
N ALA A 151 20.74 8.93 39.89
CA ALA A 151 22.06 8.80 39.26
C ALA A 151 22.07 7.75 38.13
N LEU A 152 21.41 6.59 38.33
CA LEU A 152 21.24 5.58 37.28
C LEU A 152 20.34 6.09 36.14
N ALA A 153 19.31 6.89 36.43
CA ALA A 153 18.48 7.53 35.40
C ALA A 153 19.25 8.61 34.61
N ARG A 154 20.30 9.20 35.19
CA ARG A 154 21.25 10.06 34.47
C ARG A 154 22.19 9.23 33.59
N LEU A 155 22.86 8.22 34.15
CA LEU A 155 23.78 7.34 33.43
C LEU A 155 23.14 6.77 32.15
N ARG A 156 21.87 6.35 32.21
CA ARG A 156 21.09 5.92 31.03
C ARG A 156 21.01 6.95 29.90
N ARG A 157 20.84 8.24 30.22
CA ARG A 157 20.78 9.30 29.19
C ARG A 157 22.15 9.62 28.60
N GLU A 158 23.19 9.51 29.43
CA GLU A 158 24.58 9.72 29.02
C GLU A 158 25.08 8.53 28.19
N VAL A 159 24.59 7.31 28.47
CA VAL A 159 24.79 6.11 27.64
C VAL A 159 24.06 6.21 26.29
N ALA A 160 22.80 6.67 26.26
CA ALA A 160 22.10 6.87 24.97
C ALA A 160 22.80 7.90 24.07
N GLN A 161 23.36 8.96 24.67
CA GLN A 161 24.22 9.92 23.96
C GLN A 161 25.56 9.31 23.54
N ALA A 162 26.12 8.39 24.33
CA ALA A 162 27.31 7.63 23.95
C ALA A 162 27.03 6.66 22.78
N GLU A 163 25.85 6.03 22.70
CA GLU A 163 25.46 5.22 21.53
C GLU A 163 25.39 6.08 20.26
N GLU A 164 24.73 7.24 20.33
CA GLU A 164 24.63 8.20 19.22
C GLU A 164 26.02 8.68 18.76
N ILE A 165 26.92 8.99 19.69
CA ILE A 165 28.31 9.37 19.37
C ILE A 165 29.08 8.20 18.73
N LEU A 166 28.98 6.97 19.27
CA LEU A 166 29.68 5.79 18.75
C LEU A 166 29.15 5.29 17.39
N ALA A 167 28.02 5.81 16.92
CA ALA A 167 27.60 5.63 15.54
C ALA A 167 28.56 6.36 14.56
N GLU A 168 29.09 7.54 14.92
CA GLU A 168 29.98 8.36 14.06
C GLU A 168 31.46 8.32 14.48
N GLU A 169 31.78 8.26 15.78
CA GLU A 169 33.14 8.17 16.34
C GLU A 169 33.50 6.74 16.79
N ASP A 170 34.79 6.46 16.99
CA ASP A 170 35.27 5.12 17.42
C ASP A 170 35.29 4.90 18.95
N GLU A 171 35.39 5.96 19.76
CA GLU A 171 35.43 5.91 21.22
C GLU A 171 34.79 7.15 21.88
N VAL A 172 34.31 7.01 23.10
CA VAL A 172 33.73 8.10 23.91
C VAL A 172 33.96 7.87 25.40
N ASP A 173 34.34 8.92 26.13
CA ASP A 173 34.49 8.89 27.60
C ASP A 173 33.15 9.20 28.29
N LEU A 174 32.75 8.30 29.19
CA LEU A 174 31.50 8.36 29.96
C LEU A 174 31.79 8.48 31.46
N ALA A 175 31.09 9.39 32.14
CA ALA A 175 31.19 9.57 33.58
C ALA A 175 30.21 8.63 34.34
N VAL A 176 30.73 7.71 35.13
CA VAL A 176 29.95 6.80 35.98
C VAL A 176 29.88 7.37 37.40
N GLU A 177 29.17 8.49 37.54
CA GLU A 177 28.88 9.11 38.84
C GLU A 177 27.66 8.46 39.53
N LEU A 178 27.88 7.70 40.60
CA LEU A 178 26.84 7.09 41.46
C LEU A 178 27.14 7.36 42.95
N PRO A 179 26.20 7.13 43.89
CA PRO A 179 26.49 7.27 45.32
C PRO A 179 27.64 6.39 45.80
N GLY A 180 28.81 6.99 46.03
CA GLY A 180 30.04 6.31 46.42
C GLY A 180 30.93 5.83 45.27
N VAL A 181 30.61 6.19 44.01
CA VAL A 181 31.42 5.87 42.82
C VAL A 181 31.57 7.13 41.96
N ASP A 182 32.82 7.45 41.61
CA ASP A 182 33.19 8.51 40.68
C ASP A 182 34.31 7.94 39.80
N ALA A 183 33.98 7.71 38.52
CA ALA A 183 34.85 7.02 37.57
C ALA A 183 34.61 7.52 36.14
N SER A 184 35.67 7.57 35.34
CA SER A 184 35.58 7.81 33.89
C SER A 184 35.82 6.47 33.17
N VAL A 185 34.91 6.10 32.27
CA VAL A 185 34.95 4.85 31.50
C VAL A 185 34.90 5.19 30.02
N THR A 186 35.94 4.82 29.28
CA THR A 186 35.90 4.84 27.81
C THR A 186 35.04 3.66 27.32
N LEU A 187 34.07 3.97 26.45
CA LEU A 187 33.31 2.99 25.67
C LEU A 187 33.77 3.08 24.21
N THR A 188 33.77 1.95 23.50
CA THR A 188 34.22 1.89 22.10
C THR A 188 33.15 1.36 21.17
N ARG A 189 33.18 1.81 19.91
CA ARG A 189 32.32 1.31 18.83
C ARG A 189 32.42 -0.20 18.67
N GLY A 190 33.62 -0.78 18.83
CA GLY A 190 33.83 -2.23 18.75
C GLY A 190 33.06 -3.03 19.81
N GLU A 191 32.86 -2.46 21.00
CA GLU A 191 32.07 -3.05 22.07
C GLU A 191 30.57 -2.87 21.83
N LEU A 192 30.15 -1.67 21.41
CA LEU A 192 28.78 -1.41 20.96
C LEU A 192 28.37 -2.38 19.83
N GLU A 193 29.18 -2.53 18.79
CA GLU A 193 28.92 -3.45 17.69
C GLU A 193 28.96 -4.94 18.11
N THR A 194 29.67 -5.27 19.19
CA THR A 194 29.66 -6.62 19.77
C THR A 194 28.36 -6.89 20.54
N LEU A 195 27.86 -5.92 21.32
CA LEU A 195 26.61 -6.02 22.07
C LEU A 195 25.38 -5.96 21.14
N ALA A 196 25.42 -5.09 20.13
CA ALA A 196 24.36 -4.93 19.13
C ALA A 196 24.29 -6.09 18.13
N GLY A 197 25.36 -6.87 17.97
CA GLY A 197 25.48 -7.95 16.97
C GLY A 197 24.28 -8.92 16.95
N PRO A 198 23.95 -9.60 18.07
CA PRO A 198 22.81 -10.51 18.13
C PRO A 198 21.46 -9.83 17.90
N ILE A 199 21.28 -8.62 18.44
CA ILE A 199 20.06 -7.82 18.28
C ILE A 199 19.83 -7.52 16.79
N ILE A 200 20.88 -7.10 16.08
CA ILE A 200 20.81 -6.75 14.66
C ILE A 200 20.62 -7.99 13.77
N ASP A 201 21.09 -9.17 14.18
CA ASP A 201 20.81 -10.42 13.45
C ASP A 201 19.31 -10.80 13.52
N ASP A 202 18.65 -10.63 14.67
CA ASP A 202 17.20 -10.85 14.83
C ASP A 202 16.35 -9.82 14.05
N THR A 203 16.78 -8.56 13.98
CA THR A 203 16.10 -7.53 13.18
C THR A 203 16.25 -7.78 11.68
N VAL A 204 17.43 -8.23 11.24
CA VAL A 204 17.70 -8.64 9.84
C VAL A 204 16.89 -9.87 9.44
N GLU A 205 16.76 -10.88 10.31
CA GLU A 205 15.89 -12.03 10.05
C GLU A 205 14.40 -11.66 10.08
N THR A 206 14.02 -10.61 10.83
CA THR A 206 12.68 -10.04 10.77
C THR A 206 12.39 -9.29 9.47
N PHE A 207 13.35 -8.54 8.91
CA PHE A 207 13.25 -8.04 7.54
C PHE A 207 13.15 -9.19 6.52
N ARG A 208 13.94 -10.26 6.69
CA ARG A 208 13.81 -11.47 5.85
C ARG A 208 12.43 -12.11 5.95
N ARG A 209 11.76 -12.03 7.11
CA ARG A 209 10.37 -12.47 7.32
C ARG A 209 9.36 -11.59 6.56
N ALA A 210 9.53 -10.27 6.55
CA ALA A 210 8.72 -9.38 5.71
C ALA A 210 8.92 -9.68 4.21
N LEU A 211 10.17 -9.78 3.75
CA LEU A 211 10.48 -10.07 2.33
C LEU A 211 9.96 -11.45 1.87
N ARG A 212 10.04 -12.51 2.69
CA ARG A 212 9.45 -13.82 2.37
C ARG A 212 7.91 -13.84 2.31
N SER A 213 7.24 -12.75 2.67
CA SER A 213 5.77 -12.65 2.58
C SER A 213 5.26 -12.10 1.24
N VAL A 214 6.14 -11.53 0.42
CA VAL A 214 5.84 -11.09 -0.96
C VAL A 214 6.30 -12.14 -1.98
N PRO A 215 5.70 -12.19 -3.18
CA PRO A 215 6.14 -13.05 -4.29
C PRO A 215 7.38 -12.47 -5.00
N ALA A 216 8.38 -12.01 -4.24
CA ALA A 216 9.57 -11.32 -4.72
C ALA A 216 10.80 -11.70 -3.88
N GLY A 217 11.99 -11.75 -4.49
CA GLY A 217 13.26 -12.02 -3.85
C GLY A 217 14.06 -10.75 -3.52
N PRO A 218 15.24 -10.89 -2.89
CA PRO A 218 16.12 -9.75 -2.61
C PRO A 218 16.51 -8.96 -3.86
N ALA A 219 16.76 -9.65 -4.99
CA ALA A 219 17.12 -9.03 -6.25
C ALA A 219 16.02 -8.15 -6.89
N ASP A 220 14.76 -8.30 -6.45
CA ASP A 220 13.63 -7.52 -6.94
C ASP A 220 13.43 -6.21 -6.15
N LEU A 221 14.11 -6.05 -4.99
CA LEU A 221 14.11 -4.79 -4.24
C LEU A 221 15.13 -3.82 -4.84
N SER A 222 14.66 -2.65 -5.27
CA SER A 222 15.54 -1.62 -5.84
C SER A 222 16.42 -0.93 -4.78
N ARG A 223 15.92 -0.86 -3.54
CA ARG A 223 16.59 -0.29 -2.37
C ARG A 223 15.98 -0.77 -1.05
N ILE A 224 16.79 -0.76 0.01
CA ILE A 224 16.31 -0.70 1.40
C ILE A 224 16.42 0.74 1.91
N LEU A 225 15.37 1.22 2.58
CA LEU A 225 15.33 2.49 3.29
C LEU A 225 15.44 2.25 4.79
N LEU A 226 16.48 2.83 5.41
CA LEU A 226 16.74 2.76 6.85
C LEU A 226 16.13 3.99 7.55
N SER A 227 15.45 3.79 8.67
CA SER A 227 14.81 4.84 9.48
C SER A 227 14.98 4.53 10.98
N GLY A 228 14.97 5.56 11.83
CA GLY A 228 15.21 5.44 13.26
C GLY A 228 16.71 5.46 13.59
N GLY A 229 17.09 6.19 14.65
CA GLY A 229 18.49 6.41 15.03
C GLY A 229 19.39 5.16 15.07
N VAL A 230 18.92 4.03 15.59
CA VAL A 230 19.72 2.79 15.66
C VAL A 230 20.02 2.22 14.27
N ALA A 231 19.18 2.50 13.27
CA ALA A 231 19.44 2.12 11.87
C ALA A 231 20.60 2.91 11.24
N HIS A 232 21.08 4.00 11.86
CA HIS A 232 22.29 4.69 11.45
C HIS A 232 23.58 3.99 11.89
N LEU A 233 23.52 3.07 12.86
CA LEU A 233 24.68 2.33 13.34
C LEU A 233 25.33 1.55 12.16
N PRO A 234 26.62 1.76 11.84
CA PRO A 234 27.24 1.20 10.63
C PRO A 234 27.11 -0.33 10.49
N LEU A 235 27.05 -1.05 11.62
CA LEU A 235 26.79 -2.48 11.69
C LEU A 235 25.47 -2.90 11.00
N VAL A 236 24.38 -2.14 11.13
CA VAL A 236 23.07 -2.46 10.51
C VAL A 236 23.22 -2.52 8.99
N ALA A 237 23.80 -1.49 8.38
CA ALA A 237 24.01 -1.43 6.95
C ALA A 237 25.07 -2.45 6.45
N ARG A 238 26.00 -2.91 7.29
CA ARG A 238 26.91 -4.02 6.94
C ARG A 238 26.21 -5.38 7.01
N ARG A 239 25.41 -5.63 8.05
CA ARG A 239 24.64 -6.88 8.23
C ARG A 239 23.60 -7.06 7.14
N LEU A 240 22.87 -6.00 6.77
CA LEU A 240 21.91 -6.04 5.65
C LEU A 240 22.58 -6.33 4.31
N ARG A 241 23.74 -5.70 3.98
CA ARG A 241 24.49 -6.03 2.75
C ARG A 241 25.03 -7.46 2.73
N ALA A 242 25.43 -8.01 3.88
CA ALA A 242 25.85 -9.41 3.99
C ALA A 242 24.66 -10.39 3.90
N ALA A 243 23.48 -9.97 4.35
CA ALA A 243 22.25 -10.75 4.38
C ALA A 243 21.48 -10.77 3.05
N PHE A 244 21.69 -9.76 2.20
CA PHE A 244 21.01 -9.49 0.93
C PHE A 244 21.99 -8.87 -0.09
N PRO A 245 23.04 -9.58 -0.52
CA PRO A 245 24.09 -9.04 -1.41
C PRO A 245 23.59 -8.64 -2.80
N GLU A 246 22.38 -9.04 -3.18
CA GLU A 246 21.70 -8.66 -4.43
C GLU A 246 21.20 -7.20 -4.41
N ILE A 247 20.95 -6.62 -3.23
CA ILE A 247 20.35 -5.30 -3.08
C ILE A 247 21.42 -4.22 -3.24
N GLY A 248 21.48 -3.64 -4.44
CA GLY A 248 22.50 -2.65 -4.81
C GLY A 248 22.42 -1.29 -4.08
N ARG A 249 21.36 -1.01 -3.30
CA ARG A 249 21.17 0.26 -2.59
C ARG A 249 20.62 0.07 -1.18
N ILE A 250 21.28 0.71 -0.22
CA ILE A 250 20.74 0.94 1.12
C ILE A 250 20.88 2.44 1.39
N GLU A 251 19.77 3.11 1.68
CA GLU A 251 19.66 4.56 1.79
C GLU A 251 19.15 4.93 3.19
N HIS A 252 19.88 5.80 3.88
CA HIS A 252 19.42 6.35 5.16
C HIS A 252 18.38 7.44 4.93
N ARG A 253 17.35 7.47 5.78
CA ARG A 253 16.28 8.47 5.78
C ARG A 253 16.48 9.45 6.93
N SER A 254 15.69 10.52 6.97
CA SER A 254 15.65 11.38 8.15
C SER A 254 14.63 10.83 9.15
N ASP A 255 14.91 10.88 10.44
CA ASP A 255 13.90 10.58 11.48
C ASP A 255 12.68 11.53 11.40
N ALA A 256 12.84 12.70 10.77
CA ALA A 256 11.73 13.60 10.46
C ALA A 256 10.84 13.13 9.29
N ASP A 257 11.28 12.18 8.45
CA ASP A 257 10.54 11.74 7.26
C ASP A 257 9.18 11.13 7.62
N LEU A 258 9.11 10.31 8.68
CA LEU A 258 7.86 9.70 9.13
C LEU A 258 6.85 10.77 9.60
N ALA A 259 7.33 11.77 10.34
CA ALA A 259 6.52 12.91 10.78
C ALA A 259 6.10 13.81 9.60
N MET A 260 6.97 14.01 8.61
CA MET A 260 6.67 14.74 7.37
C MET A 260 5.58 14.03 6.56
N GLY A 261 5.68 12.70 6.43
CA GLY A 261 4.65 11.87 5.81
C GLY A 261 3.30 11.96 6.51
N ALA A 262 3.29 11.88 7.84
CA ALA A 262 2.09 12.08 8.65
C ALA A 262 1.49 13.48 8.49
N ALA A 263 2.33 14.52 8.42
CA ALA A 263 1.91 15.91 8.19
C ALA A 263 1.33 16.13 6.79
N LEU A 264 1.85 15.45 5.76
CA LEU A 264 1.28 15.48 4.40
C LEU A 264 -0.12 14.84 4.36
N ILE A 265 -0.36 13.77 5.13
CA ILE A 265 -1.69 13.17 5.29
C ILE A 265 -2.61 14.10 6.11
N ALA A 266 -2.09 14.74 7.16
CA ALA A 266 -2.84 15.70 7.96
C ALA A 266 -3.31 16.90 7.14
N ALA A 267 -2.44 17.44 6.27
CA ALA A 267 -2.78 18.53 5.36
C ALA A 267 -3.86 18.11 4.35
N ASP A 268 -3.76 16.93 3.74
CA ASP A 268 -4.78 16.44 2.81
C ASP A 268 -6.14 16.17 3.48
N LEU A 269 -6.14 15.67 4.72
CA LEU A 269 -7.34 15.55 5.55
C LEU A 269 -7.93 16.91 5.93
N ALA A 270 -7.10 17.90 6.29
CA ALA A 270 -7.52 19.27 6.57
C ALA A 270 -8.10 19.97 5.32
N ASP A 271 -7.48 19.81 4.16
CA ASP A 271 -8.00 20.32 2.89
C ASP A 271 -9.34 19.68 2.52
N ARG A 272 -9.54 18.40 2.83
CA ARG A 272 -10.85 17.72 2.65
C ARG A 272 -11.90 18.21 3.66
N SER A 273 -11.50 18.44 4.91
CA SER A 273 -12.36 18.96 5.98
C SER A 273 -12.81 20.41 5.71
N THR A 274 -11.89 21.30 5.33
CA THR A 274 -12.19 22.71 5.00
C THR A 274 -13.04 22.84 3.75
N ARG A 275 -12.80 22.00 2.71
CA ARG A 275 -13.68 21.90 1.53
C ARG A 275 -15.12 21.47 1.89
N ALA A 276 -15.32 20.68 2.94
CA ALA A 276 -16.64 20.30 3.45
C ALA A 276 -17.25 21.34 4.41
N GLY A 277 -16.43 22.06 5.17
CA GLY A 277 -16.84 22.96 6.26
C GLY A 277 -17.38 24.33 5.86
N GLY A 278 -17.42 24.67 4.57
CA GLY A 278 -17.85 25.99 4.08
C GLY A 278 -19.34 26.35 4.31
N GLY A 279 -20.17 25.39 4.74
CA GLY A 279 -21.59 25.59 5.02
C GLY A 279 -21.88 25.71 6.52
N VAL A 280 -22.23 26.91 7.00
CA VAL A 280 -22.53 27.15 8.43
C VAL A 280 -23.85 26.49 8.86
N PHE A 281 -23.77 25.35 9.53
CA PHE A 281 -24.75 24.89 10.52
C PHE A 281 -24.07 24.17 11.69
N GLY A 282 -24.74 24.16 12.85
CA GLY A 282 -24.12 23.89 14.15
C GLY A 282 -23.76 22.43 14.44
N ALA A 283 -22.89 22.23 15.44
CA ALA A 283 -22.30 20.95 15.79
C ALA A 283 -23.30 19.87 16.24
N ALA A 284 -23.04 18.64 15.80
CA ALA A 284 -23.56 17.41 16.39
C ALA A 284 -22.44 16.36 16.40
N SER A 285 -22.00 15.91 17.57
CA SER A 285 -20.95 14.90 17.70
C SER A 285 -21.46 13.52 17.25
N ALA A 286 -20.85 12.95 16.22
CA ALA A 286 -21.06 11.55 15.84
C ALA A 286 -20.10 10.66 16.65
N ILE A 287 -20.62 9.96 17.65
CA ILE A 287 -19.86 9.02 18.48
C ILE A 287 -19.92 7.62 17.83
N ALA A 288 -18.81 6.87 17.89
CA ALA A 288 -18.75 5.48 17.43
C ALA A 288 -19.79 4.58 18.14
N GLY A 289 -20.26 3.54 17.45
CA GLY A 289 -21.37 2.71 17.95
C GLY A 289 -21.65 1.46 17.11
N ALA A 290 -20.64 0.63 16.86
CA ALA A 290 -20.84 -0.69 16.25
C ALA A 290 -21.62 -1.61 17.22
N GLY A 291 -22.82 -2.04 16.84
CA GLY A 291 -23.68 -2.90 17.67
C GLY A 291 -23.25 -4.37 17.59
N GLY A 292 -22.82 -4.95 18.71
CA GLY A 292 -22.37 -6.36 18.78
C GLY A 292 -23.36 -7.30 19.48
N ALA A 293 -23.62 -8.45 18.85
CA ALA A 293 -24.13 -9.70 19.44
C ALA A 293 -24.02 -10.84 18.40
N ALA A 294 -23.73 -12.10 18.71
CA ALA A 294 -23.44 -12.74 20.00
C ALA A 294 -22.32 -13.79 19.85
N ALA A 295 -21.71 -14.21 20.96
CA ALA A 295 -20.49 -15.02 20.97
C ALA A 295 -20.73 -16.53 20.82
N GLY A 296 -19.79 -17.21 20.13
CA GLY A 296 -19.49 -18.63 20.31
C GLY A 296 -18.05 -18.76 20.82
N ALA A 297 -17.84 -19.44 21.95
CA ALA A 297 -16.53 -19.48 22.61
C ALA A 297 -15.59 -20.53 21.99
N ALA A 298 -14.31 -20.15 21.85
CA ALA A 298 -13.18 -21.03 21.57
C ALA A 298 -11.97 -20.56 22.40
N GLU A 299 -11.10 -21.48 22.81
CA GLU A 299 -10.10 -21.24 23.86
C GLU A 299 -8.82 -20.53 23.36
N GLU A 300 -8.24 -19.65 24.20
CA GLU A 300 -6.91 -19.08 23.98
C GLU A 300 -5.78 -20.02 24.46
N PRO A 301 -4.68 -20.15 23.70
CA PRO A 301 -3.43 -20.68 24.21
C PRO A 301 -2.40 -19.57 24.53
N TYR A 302 -2.27 -19.28 25.83
CA TYR A 302 -1.10 -18.71 26.51
C TYR A 302 -0.67 -17.24 26.31
N ASP A 303 -0.97 -16.46 27.34
CA ASP A 303 -0.11 -15.39 27.87
C ASP A 303 1.27 -15.94 28.33
N THR A 304 2.31 -15.11 28.20
CA THR A 304 3.65 -15.31 28.79
C THR A 304 4.22 -14.00 29.36
N THR A 305 3.50 -13.35 30.29
CA THR A 305 4.08 -12.27 31.13
C THR A 305 5.22 -12.76 32.02
N ALA A 306 6.44 -12.80 31.48
CA ALA A 306 7.65 -13.09 32.24
C ALA A 306 8.14 -11.83 32.99
N VAL A 307 7.75 -11.68 34.26
CA VAL A 307 8.42 -10.73 35.16
C VAL A 307 9.77 -11.31 35.55
N ILE A 308 10.84 -10.84 34.90
CA ILE A 308 12.21 -11.29 35.19
C ILE A 308 12.62 -10.78 36.58
N ARG A 309 12.80 -11.72 37.51
CA ARG A 309 13.72 -11.55 38.64
C ARG A 309 15.13 -11.95 38.18
N PRO A 310 16.20 -11.31 38.69
CA PRO A 310 17.56 -11.74 38.39
C PRO A 310 17.78 -13.20 38.86
N PRO A 311 18.55 -14.01 38.11
CA PRO A 311 18.78 -15.42 38.45
C PRO A 311 19.79 -15.58 39.60
N ASP A 312 19.53 -16.56 40.47
CA ASP A 312 20.50 -16.99 41.48
C ASP A 312 21.72 -17.68 40.82
N ALA A 313 22.91 -17.47 41.38
CA ALA A 313 24.20 -17.85 40.80
C ALA A 313 24.54 -19.37 40.82
N ALA A 314 23.53 -20.24 40.74
CA ALA A 314 23.65 -21.68 41.02
C ALA A 314 23.43 -22.60 39.78
N SER A 315 23.51 -22.07 38.55
CA SER A 315 23.16 -22.84 37.33
C SER A 315 24.08 -22.62 36.13
N LEU A 316 25.39 -22.42 36.35
CA LEU A 316 26.42 -22.29 35.31
C LEU A 316 27.44 -23.45 35.32
N THR A 317 26.98 -24.71 35.18
CA THR A 317 27.86 -25.89 35.14
C THR A 317 27.43 -27.00 34.16
N SER A 318 27.46 -26.73 32.85
CA SER A 318 27.58 -27.79 31.83
C SER A 318 28.01 -27.25 30.45
N LEU A 319 29.30 -27.31 30.15
CA LEU A 319 29.85 -27.14 28.79
C LEU A 319 30.36 -28.50 28.27
N PRO A 320 30.17 -28.84 26.98
CA PRO A 320 30.75 -30.03 26.37
C PRO A 320 32.25 -29.81 26.03
N PRO A 321 33.15 -30.78 26.30
CA PRO A 321 34.58 -30.65 26.03
C PRO A 321 35.00 -31.17 24.64
N PHE A 322 36.19 -30.76 24.18
CA PHE A 322 36.82 -31.22 22.94
C PHE A 322 38.28 -31.70 23.15
N LEU A 323 38.63 -32.78 22.44
CA LEU A 323 39.98 -33.28 22.07
C LEU A 323 40.88 -34.05 23.09
N SER A 324 41.66 -34.99 22.51
CA SER A 324 42.79 -35.80 23.05
C SER A 324 42.45 -37.06 23.87
N GLY A 325 43.06 -38.25 23.67
CA GLY A 325 43.88 -38.74 22.54
C GLY A 325 44.81 -39.94 22.87
N GLY A 326 44.82 -41.00 22.04
CA GLY A 326 45.93 -41.99 21.90
C GLY A 326 45.72 -43.44 22.41
N GLY A 327 46.21 -44.44 21.64
CA GLY A 327 46.31 -45.88 22.04
C GLY A 327 46.00 -46.90 20.90
N THR A 328 46.79 -47.97 20.75
CA THR A 328 46.69 -48.97 19.63
C THR A 328 46.94 -50.43 20.11
N PRO A 329 47.11 -51.46 19.23
CA PRO A 329 46.10 -52.40 18.68
C PRO A 329 46.40 -53.87 19.11
N PRO A 330 46.09 -55.00 18.38
CA PRO A 330 45.19 -55.33 17.24
C PRO A 330 44.21 -56.48 17.69
N PRO A 331 43.95 -57.64 17.00
CA PRO A 331 43.87 -58.02 15.57
C PRO A 331 42.61 -58.85 15.13
N GLY A 332 42.31 -58.85 13.81
CA GLY A 332 41.69 -59.97 13.07
C GLY A 332 40.14 -60.05 12.97
N ALA A 333 39.53 -60.54 11.87
CA ALA A 333 40.09 -60.89 10.55
C ALA A 333 39.00 -61.00 9.44
N GLY A 334 39.34 -60.57 8.20
CA GLY A 334 38.65 -60.90 6.93
C GLY A 334 37.41 -60.04 6.55
N ALA A 335 37.07 -59.85 5.26
CA ALA A 335 37.81 -60.12 4.01
C ALA A 335 37.19 -59.39 2.78
N GLY A 336 38.03 -58.82 1.88
CA GLY A 336 37.70 -58.39 0.50
C GLY A 336 36.82 -57.11 0.33
N GLY A 337 36.95 -56.30 -0.72
CA GLY A 337 37.91 -56.28 -1.83
C GLY A 337 37.64 -55.11 -2.82
N ALA A 338 38.66 -54.65 -3.56
CA ALA A 338 38.61 -53.59 -4.59
C ALA A 338 37.52 -53.83 -5.67
N ALA A 339 36.81 -52.86 -6.28
CA ALA A 339 37.04 -51.47 -6.72
C ALA A 339 37.30 -51.31 -8.24
N GLU A 340 36.77 -50.21 -8.80
CA GLU A 340 37.08 -49.54 -10.08
C GLU A 340 36.66 -50.07 -11.47
N GLN A 341 36.20 -49.09 -12.27
CA GLN A 341 36.50 -48.78 -13.69
C GLN A 341 35.74 -49.39 -14.90
N SER A 342 35.25 -48.44 -15.71
CA SER A 342 35.33 -48.36 -17.19
C SER A 342 34.30 -49.09 -18.07
N ALA A 343 34.10 -48.50 -19.27
CA ALA A 343 33.09 -48.87 -20.27
C ALA A 343 33.73 -49.31 -21.60
N VAL A 344 32.96 -49.96 -22.48
CA VAL A 344 33.19 -49.92 -23.95
C VAL A 344 31.93 -50.27 -24.76
N THR A 345 31.96 -49.84 -26.01
CA THR A 345 30.90 -49.56 -27.00
C THR A 345 30.44 -50.74 -27.91
N VAL A 346 29.40 -50.50 -28.73
CA VAL A 346 29.20 -50.92 -30.16
C VAL A 346 28.21 -52.05 -30.59
N ALA A 347 27.41 -51.71 -31.64
CA ALA A 347 26.78 -52.50 -32.74
C ALA A 347 25.37 -53.21 -32.68
N ALA A 348 24.45 -52.63 -33.47
CA ALA A 348 23.66 -53.21 -34.60
C ALA A 348 22.39 -54.12 -34.42
N GLY A 349 21.39 -53.88 -35.30
CA GLY A 349 20.16 -54.69 -35.57
C GLY A 349 20.26 -55.47 -36.91
N PRO A 350 19.27 -55.51 -37.85
CA PRO A 350 17.92 -54.90 -37.96
C PRO A 350 16.83 -56.03 -38.15
N PRO A 351 15.75 -56.02 -39.01
CA PRO A 351 14.97 -54.99 -39.76
C PRO A 351 13.40 -55.15 -39.71
N GLY A 352 12.65 -54.29 -40.45
CA GLY A 352 11.22 -54.44 -40.83
C GLY A 352 10.27 -53.34 -40.29
N GLY A 353 9.07 -53.06 -40.85
CA GLY A 353 8.39 -53.49 -42.09
C GLY A 353 6.88 -53.79 -41.90
N ASP A 354 5.92 -53.51 -42.81
CA ASP A 354 5.93 -52.71 -44.06
C ASP A 354 4.47 -52.41 -44.57
N GLY A 355 4.29 -51.42 -45.47
CA GLY A 355 3.06 -51.13 -46.25
C GLY A 355 2.00 -50.15 -45.65
N GLY A 356 1.27 -49.30 -46.41
CA GLY A 356 1.44 -48.89 -47.83
C GLY A 356 0.26 -48.10 -48.48
N GLY A 357 0.55 -46.94 -49.12
CA GLY A 357 -0.21 -46.25 -50.21
C GLY A 357 -1.55 -45.52 -49.91
N GLU A 358 -2.18 -44.76 -50.84
CA GLU A 358 -1.69 -43.76 -51.82
C GLU A 358 -2.86 -42.92 -52.47
N LEU A 359 -2.54 -41.77 -53.12
CA LEU A 359 -3.34 -40.96 -54.09
C LEU A 359 -4.59 -40.15 -53.61
N GLY A 360 -4.97 -39.05 -54.30
CA GLY A 360 -6.15 -38.23 -53.92
C GLY A 360 -6.70 -37.08 -54.82
N GLN A 361 -5.88 -36.25 -55.49
CA GLN A 361 -6.30 -35.10 -56.37
C GLN A 361 -6.95 -33.85 -55.70
N SER A 362 -7.41 -32.86 -56.51
CA SER A 362 -7.60 -31.42 -56.17
C SER A 362 -8.66 -30.73 -57.07
N VAL A 363 -8.77 -29.38 -57.05
CA VAL A 363 -9.58 -28.43 -57.90
C VAL A 363 -10.98 -28.06 -57.34
N VAL A 364 -11.47 -26.79 -57.26
CA VAL A 364 -10.89 -25.41 -57.33
C VAL A 364 -11.81 -24.38 -56.61
N SER A 365 -11.21 -23.25 -56.19
CA SER A 365 -11.68 -21.88 -55.81
C SER A 365 -13.04 -21.34 -56.35
N PRO A 366 -13.62 -20.21 -55.85
CA PRO A 366 -12.94 -19.08 -55.16
C PRO A 366 -13.64 -18.27 -54.03
N GLY A 367 -12.81 -17.60 -53.21
CA GLY A 367 -12.92 -16.14 -53.03
C GLY A 367 -13.54 -15.54 -51.76
N ALA A 368 -12.72 -15.34 -50.70
CA ALA A 368 -12.90 -14.28 -49.70
C ALA A 368 -11.53 -13.91 -49.08
N TYR A 369 -11.37 -12.70 -48.55
CA TYR A 369 -10.10 -12.19 -48.01
C TYR A 369 -9.95 -12.44 -46.51
N ALA A 370 -8.71 -12.67 -46.07
CA ALA A 370 -8.31 -12.69 -44.66
C ALA A 370 -7.06 -11.82 -44.47
N VAL A 371 -6.95 -11.17 -43.31
CA VAL A 371 -5.76 -10.42 -42.88
C VAL A 371 -5.44 -10.82 -41.44
N ALA A 372 -4.19 -11.16 -41.18
CA ALA A 372 -3.64 -11.52 -39.87
C ALA A 372 -2.22 -10.92 -39.74
N PRO A 373 -1.72 -10.67 -38.51
CA PRO A 373 -0.62 -9.72 -38.30
C PRO A 373 0.78 -10.32 -38.57
N GLY A 374 1.71 -9.45 -38.96
CA GLY A 374 3.13 -9.77 -39.09
C GLY A 374 3.96 -9.31 -37.89
N ALA A 375 4.86 -10.16 -37.42
CA ALA A 375 5.89 -9.81 -36.43
C ALA A 375 7.21 -9.44 -37.13
N TYR A 376 8.06 -8.67 -36.45
CA TYR A 376 9.43 -8.39 -36.89
C TYR A 376 10.44 -8.84 -35.84
N ALA A 377 11.28 -9.81 -36.21
CA ALA A 377 12.54 -10.14 -35.57
C ALA A 377 13.57 -10.39 -36.68
N ALA A 378 14.80 -9.92 -36.54
CA ALA A 378 15.82 -9.97 -37.59
C ALA A 378 17.19 -10.39 -37.06
N ALA A 379 17.61 -11.60 -37.48
CA ALA A 379 19.00 -11.97 -37.73
C ALA A 379 19.11 -12.21 -39.27
N VAL A 380 20.23 -12.46 -39.94
CA VAL A 380 21.36 -13.40 -39.76
C VAL A 380 22.49 -12.85 -40.67
N SER A 381 23.80 -12.92 -40.38
CA SER A 381 24.66 -14.07 -40.74
C SER A 381 26.11 -13.99 -40.21
N ALA A 382 26.82 -15.11 -40.32
CA ALA A 382 28.25 -15.29 -40.03
C ALA A 382 28.95 -15.98 -41.22
N ASP A 383 30.29 -15.98 -41.29
CA ASP A 383 31.09 -17.21 -41.14
C ASP A 383 32.63 -17.05 -41.17
N GLU A 384 33.28 -18.19 -40.92
CA GLU A 384 34.65 -18.56 -40.52
C GLU A 384 35.95 -18.01 -41.19
N THR A 385 36.94 -17.74 -40.32
CA THR A 385 38.39 -18.10 -40.37
C THR A 385 39.39 -17.56 -41.43
N GLY A 386 40.62 -17.26 -40.96
CA GLY A 386 41.83 -16.99 -41.77
C GLY A 386 43.10 -16.79 -40.90
N LEU A 387 44.29 -17.22 -41.36
CA LEU A 387 45.53 -17.28 -40.55
C LEU A 387 46.42 -16.01 -40.56
N LEU A 388 47.35 -15.95 -39.59
CA LEU A 388 48.44 -14.97 -39.40
C LEU A 388 49.56 -15.09 -40.48
N PRO A 389 50.49 -14.12 -40.58
CA PRO A 389 51.72 -14.19 -39.74
C PRO A 389 52.26 -12.84 -39.19
N ALA A 390 53.02 -12.94 -38.08
CA ALA A 390 54.31 -12.30 -37.69
C ALA A 390 54.70 -10.86 -38.14
N ASP A 391 55.57 -10.10 -37.43
CA ASP A 391 56.68 -10.53 -36.55
C ASP A 391 57.18 -9.41 -35.58
N ALA A 392 57.99 -9.80 -34.57
CA ALA A 392 59.03 -9.03 -33.82
C ALA A 392 58.71 -7.65 -33.12
N THR A 393 59.27 -7.24 -31.96
CA THR A 393 60.12 -7.86 -30.90
C THR A 393 60.19 -6.93 -29.66
N GLY A 394 60.39 -7.48 -28.43
CA GLY A 394 61.32 -6.88 -27.43
C GLY A 394 60.78 -6.16 -26.16
N PRO A 395 60.84 -6.79 -24.97
CA PRO A 395 60.77 -6.16 -23.61
C PRO A 395 62.21 -5.81 -23.09
N PRO A 396 62.54 -5.41 -21.81
CA PRO A 396 61.82 -5.66 -20.54
C PRO A 396 62.01 -4.69 -19.31
N VAL A 397 61.48 -5.12 -18.15
CA VAL A 397 61.65 -4.72 -16.70
C VAL A 397 62.31 -3.38 -16.27
N GLY A 398 61.67 -2.70 -15.30
CA GLY A 398 62.01 -2.93 -13.89
C GLY A 398 62.45 -1.77 -12.96
N ALA A 399 62.13 -1.95 -11.66
CA ALA A 399 62.73 -1.34 -10.46
C ALA A 399 62.47 0.15 -10.14
N ALA A 400 62.93 0.57 -8.95
CA ALA A 400 62.55 1.80 -8.25
C ALA A 400 63.75 2.42 -7.47
N ALA A 401 63.46 3.46 -6.68
CA ALA A 401 64.26 4.14 -5.64
C ALA A 401 64.90 5.52 -5.97
N ASP A 402 64.57 6.48 -5.09
CA ASP A 402 65.33 7.61 -4.54
C ASP A 402 66.50 8.26 -5.31
N ALA A 403 66.46 9.60 -5.41
CA ALA A 403 67.23 10.48 -4.51
C ALA A 403 67.14 11.98 -4.90
N GLY A 404 67.48 12.88 -3.95
CA GLY A 404 68.01 14.23 -4.28
C GLY A 404 67.16 15.44 -3.85
N GLY A 405 67.31 15.89 -2.60
CA GLY A 405 66.73 17.16 -2.10
C GLY A 405 67.79 18.18 -1.68
N SER A 406 67.48 19.48 -1.83
CA SER A 406 68.20 20.63 -1.24
C SER A 406 67.29 21.88 -1.38
N HIS A 407 67.32 22.94 -0.57
CA HIS A 407 68.09 23.30 0.64
C HIS A 407 67.28 24.37 1.45
N ARG A 408 67.41 24.39 2.79
CA ARG A 408 67.39 25.57 3.71
C ARG A 408 66.23 26.62 3.64
N ALA A 409 65.78 27.23 4.74
CA ALA A 409 66.05 27.04 6.18
C ALA A 409 64.90 27.64 7.03
N ALA A 410 64.86 27.26 8.31
CA ALA A 410 63.87 27.68 9.30
C ALA A 410 64.04 29.14 9.80
N GLN A 411 63.01 29.66 10.46
CA GLN A 411 63.16 30.20 11.83
C GLN A 411 61.87 29.98 12.66
N GLU A 412 61.99 30.04 13.99
CA GLU A 412 61.02 29.53 14.98
C GLU A 412 60.17 30.64 15.65
N GLY A 413 59.10 30.23 16.34
CA GLY A 413 58.35 31.04 17.32
C GLY A 413 56.83 31.00 17.12
N GLY A 414 55.98 30.63 18.09
CA GLY A 414 56.21 30.13 19.45
C GLY A 414 55.46 30.93 20.53
N GLY A 415 54.51 30.29 21.24
CA GLY A 415 53.89 30.82 22.45
C GLY A 415 52.45 31.35 22.29
N GLY A 416 51.46 30.52 22.65
CA GLY A 416 50.02 30.79 22.62
C GLY A 416 49.44 31.78 23.66
N ILE A 417 48.25 31.43 24.21
CA ILE A 417 47.44 32.11 25.25
C ILE A 417 46.35 33.11 24.76
N PHE A 418 45.09 32.68 24.94
CA PHE A 418 43.82 33.40 25.23
C PHE A 418 43.66 34.89 24.79
N GLY A 419 42.61 35.22 24.01
CA GLY A 419 42.33 36.61 23.55
C GLY A 419 40.87 37.09 23.35
N SER A 420 39.92 36.22 22.98
CA SER A 420 38.46 36.48 22.89
C SER A 420 37.86 37.32 21.73
N ARG A 421 36.56 37.06 21.48
CA ARG A 421 35.50 37.90 20.85
C ARG A 421 35.32 37.95 19.31
N ARG A 422 34.32 37.16 18.89
CA ARG A 422 33.16 37.51 18.01
C ARG A 422 33.35 37.53 16.48
N ALA A 423 32.81 36.50 15.84
CA ALA A 423 31.93 36.64 14.68
C ALA A 423 30.59 35.92 15.00
N LEU A 424 29.47 36.31 14.38
CA LEU A 424 28.19 35.60 14.53
C LEU A 424 28.02 34.53 13.45
N VAL A 425 27.47 33.38 13.85
CA VAL A 425 26.65 32.52 12.99
C VAL A 425 25.39 32.20 13.80
N ALA A 426 24.21 32.29 13.17
CA ALA A 426 22.95 31.91 13.80
C ALA A 426 22.65 30.44 13.46
N ALA A 427 22.39 29.63 14.49
CA ALA A 427 21.86 28.29 14.35
C ALA A 427 20.46 28.23 14.96
N ALA A 428 19.50 27.68 14.23
CA ALA A 428 18.18 27.38 14.77
C ALA A 428 18.26 26.06 15.55
N ILE A 429 17.83 26.07 16.81
CA ILE A 429 17.79 24.88 17.66
C ILE A 429 16.35 24.37 17.69
N ILE A 430 16.10 23.20 17.11
CA ILE A 430 14.88 22.43 17.32
C ILE A 430 15.15 21.51 18.50
N ALA A 431 14.41 21.70 19.60
CA ALA A 431 14.56 20.88 20.80
C ALA A 431 13.62 19.67 20.74
N VAL A 432 14.17 18.47 20.52
CA VAL A 432 13.45 17.20 20.71
C VAL A 432 13.54 16.82 22.19
N LEU A 433 12.41 16.46 22.81
CA LEU A 433 12.36 16.16 24.24
C LEU A 433 11.60 14.85 24.51
N PHE A 434 12.35 13.77 24.68
CA PHE A 434 11.82 12.46 25.05
C PHE A 434 11.28 12.47 26.48
N VAL A 435 10.05 11.98 26.67
CA VAL A 435 9.48 11.65 27.98
C VAL A 435 8.86 10.26 27.93
N ALA A 436 9.49 9.32 28.64
CA ALA A 436 9.05 7.94 28.77
C ALA A 436 8.19 7.71 30.05
N VAL A 437 7.92 6.44 30.34
CA VAL A 437 7.37 5.87 31.61
C VAL A 437 5.84 5.90 31.79
N GLY A 438 5.29 4.72 32.16
CA GLY A 438 4.24 4.67 33.19
C GLY A 438 3.09 3.68 32.99
N THR A 439 2.89 2.77 33.95
CA THR A 439 1.74 1.86 34.03
C THR A 439 1.09 1.87 35.41
N THR A 440 -0.15 1.35 35.48
CA THR A 440 -0.94 1.09 36.71
C THR A 440 -1.41 2.33 37.51
N ALA A 441 -2.39 2.25 38.41
CA ALA A 441 -3.68 1.54 38.39
C ALA A 441 -4.59 2.18 39.46
N GLY A 442 -5.92 2.05 39.36
CA GLY A 442 -6.83 2.47 40.42
C GLY A 442 -8.25 2.76 39.95
N VAL A 443 -9.18 1.85 40.27
CA VAL A 443 -10.63 2.03 40.07
C VAL A 443 -11.30 2.00 41.44
N VAL A 444 -12.19 2.97 41.70
CA VAL A 444 -13.22 2.88 42.75
C VAL A 444 -14.54 3.33 42.14
N LEU A 445 -15.57 2.50 42.28
CA LEU A 445 -16.90 2.72 41.69
C LEU A 445 -17.93 3.10 42.76
N THR A 446 -18.59 4.24 42.57
CA THR A 446 -19.93 4.55 43.11
C THR A 446 -20.63 5.53 42.15
N GLY A 447 -21.80 5.29 41.57
CA GLY A 447 -22.66 4.09 41.57
C GLY A 447 -24.11 4.43 41.94
N ARG A 448 -25.08 3.93 41.15
CA ARG A 448 -26.55 4.01 41.35
C ARG A 448 -27.14 5.45 41.17
N ASP A 449 -28.42 5.65 40.88
CA ASP A 449 -29.52 4.69 40.61
C ASP A 449 -30.61 5.25 39.65
N SER A 450 -31.15 4.34 38.83
CA SER A 450 -32.59 4.08 38.57
C SER A 450 -33.59 5.10 37.97
N GLY A 451 -34.50 4.53 37.17
CA GLY A 451 -35.89 4.99 36.97
C GLY A 451 -36.24 5.57 35.58
N SER A 452 -37.42 5.34 34.97
CA SER A 452 -38.22 4.11 34.74
C SER A 452 -39.56 4.46 34.06
N GLY A 453 -39.94 3.75 32.99
CA GLY A 453 -41.30 3.76 32.41
C GLY A 453 -41.66 4.96 31.50
N SER A 454 -42.72 4.90 30.69
CA SER A 454 -43.58 3.75 30.34
C SER A 454 -44.47 4.06 29.12
N ASP A 455 -44.69 3.04 28.28
CA ASP A 455 -45.85 2.72 27.42
C ASP A 455 -46.70 3.83 26.76
N SER A 456 -46.85 3.72 25.42
CA SER A 456 -48.19 3.73 24.80
C SER A 456 -48.16 3.05 23.42
N VAL A 457 -49.31 2.48 22.98
CA VAL A 457 -49.43 1.69 21.73
C VAL A 457 -50.71 2.07 20.98
N ALA A 458 -50.57 2.55 19.74
CA ALA A 458 -51.58 2.62 18.66
C ALA A 458 -51.00 3.41 17.46
N ALA A 459 -51.39 3.23 16.20
CA ALA A 459 -52.03 2.11 15.50
C ALA A 459 -51.77 2.29 13.98
N ALA A 460 -51.93 1.25 13.17
CA ALA A 460 -51.67 1.33 11.73
C ALA A 460 -52.85 1.90 10.91
N THR A 461 -52.53 2.65 9.84
CA THR A 461 -53.47 3.05 8.78
C THR A 461 -52.87 2.76 7.40
N ALA A 462 -53.68 2.25 6.47
CA ALA A 462 -53.21 1.67 5.22
C ALA A 462 -53.01 2.68 4.07
N PHE A 463 -52.22 2.27 3.07
CA PHE A 463 -52.03 2.98 1.81
C PHE A 463 -53.27 2.88 0.90
N PRO A 464 -53.66 3.95 0.17
CA PRO A 464 -54.59 3.86 -0.95
C PRO A 464 -53.89 3.30 -2.20
N THR A 465 -54.59 2.43 -2.94
CA THR A 465 -54.14 1.88 -4.23
C THR A 465 -54.36 2.88 -5.38
N ALA A 466 -53.51 2.83 -6.41
CA ALA A 466 -53.67 3.63 -7.62
C ALA A 466 -54.52 2.93 -8.69
N ASP A 467 -55.40 3.68 -9.36
CA ASP A 467 -56.16 3.23 -10.54
C ASP A 467 -55.36 3.36 -11.85
N PRO A 468 -55.68 2.56 -12.89
CA PRO A 468 -54.87 2.47 -14.11
C PRO A 468 -55.11 3.60 -15.12
N ILE A 469 -54.05 3.99 -15.84
CA ILE A 469 -54.05 5.05 -16.87
C ILE A 469 -54.39 4.44 -18.26
N PRO A 470 -55.32 5.05 -19.05
CA PRO A 470 -55.64 4.59 -20.40
C PRO A 470 -54.63 5.06 -21.46
N ALA A 471 -54.60 4.38 -22.62
CA ALA A 471 -53.52 4.52 -23.59
C ALA A 471 -53.82 5.44 -24.80
N SER A 472 -52.76 6.14 -25.23
CA SER A 472 -52.46 6.61 -26.60
C SER A 472 -53.29 7.75 -27.23
N SER A 473 -52.58 8.81 -27.64
CA SER A 473 -52.86 9.58 -28.88
C SER A 473 -51.57 10.20 -29.43
N SER A 474 -51.58 10.56 -30.71
CA SER A 474 -50.39 10.77 -31.57
C SER A 474 -49.73 12.17 -31.44
N PRO A 475 -48.54 12.42 -32.01
CA PRO A 475 -47.67 13.53 -31.56
C PRO A 475 -48.13 14.92 -32.05
N THR A 476 -48.13 15.87 -31.12
CA THR A 476 -48.21 17.31 -31.39
C THR A 476 -46.82 17.87 -31.68
N ALA A 477 -46.72 19.02 -32.35
CA ALA A 477 -45.46 19.63 -32.77
C ALA A 477 -44.46 19.88 -31.62
N ASP A 478 -43.16 19.86 -31.95
CA ASP A 478 -42.05 20.07 -31.00
C ASP A 478 -42.31 21.28 -30.08
N PRO A 479 -42.30 21.09 -28.75
CA PRO A 479 -42.43 22.22 -27.83
C PRO A 479 -41.23 23.16 -28.00
N ALA A 480 -41.47 24.46 -27.85
CA ALA A 480 -40.39 25.44 -27.77
C ALA A 480 -39.37 24.99 -26.71
N PRO A 481 -38.05 25.07 -27.00
CA PRO A 481 -37.02 24.40 -26.21
C PRO A 481 -37.13 24.81 -24.75
N ALA A 482 -37.45 23.83 -23.90
CA ALA A 482 -37.73 24.07 -22.49
C ALA A 482 -36.56 24.84 -21.84
N ALA A 483 -36.91 25.91 -21.13
CA ALA A 483 -35.92 26.74 -20.45
C ALA A 483 -35.07 25.85 -19.53
N ASN A 484 -33.76 26.05 -19.59
CA ASN A 484 -32.78 25.34 -18.77
C ASN A 484 -32.78 23.80 -18.91
N LEU A 485 -33.27 23.24 -20.02
CA LEU A 485 -33.10 21.82 -20.33
C LEU A 485 -31.68 21.50 -20.81
N VAL A 486 -31.03 20.54 -20.14
CA VAL A 486 -29.78 19.89 -20.56
C VAL A 486 -30.12 18.47 -21.02
N ARG A 487 -29.79 18.10 -22.25
CA ARG A 487 -29.88 16.71 -22.72
C ARG A 487 -28.52 16.02 -22.62
N VAL A 488 -28.56 14.76 -22.19
CA VAL A 488 -27.43 13.82 -22.13
C VAL A 488 -27.88 12.53 -22.83
N ALA A 489 -27.02 11.94 -23.65
CA ALA A 489 -27.23 10.61 -24.20
C ALA A 489 -25.90 9.88 -24.34
N GLY A 490 -25.88 8.56 -24.18
CA GLY A 490 -24.67 7.78 -24.35
C GLY A 490 -24.69 6.47 -23.58
N SER A 491 -23.52 6.01 -23.15
CA SER A 491 -23.32 4.71 -22.51
C SER A 491 -24.25 4.43 -21.34
N SER A 492 -24.97 3.30 -21.38
CA SER A 492 -25.71 2.75 -20.24
C SER A 492 -24.82 2.42 -19.03
N GLU A 493 -23.51 2.27 -19.23
CA GLU A 493 -22.51 2.09 -18.17
C GLU A 493 -22.17 3.40 -17.43
N VAL A 494 -22.44 4.56 -18.02
CA VAL A 494 -22.16 5.89 -17.41
C VAL A 494 -23.43 6.61 -17.00
N GLY A 495 -24.57 6.32 -17.64
CA GLY A 495 -25.88 6.86 -17.29
C GLY A 495 -26.21 6.86 -15.78
N PRO A 496 -25.95 5.77 -15.01
CA PRO A 496 -26.16 5.76 -13.55
C PRO A 496 -25.38 6.84 -12.79
N ILE A 497 -24.17 7.19 -13.23
CA ILE A 497 -23.34 8.24 -12.64
C ILE A 497 -23.99 9.62 -12.90
N THR A 498 -24.42 9.85 -14.14
CA THR A 498 -25.13 11.07 -14.56
C THR A 498 -26.50 11.20 -13.88
N GLU A 499 -27.21 10.09 -13.68
CA GLU A 499 -28.47 10.04 -12.93
C GLU A 499 -28.24 10.39 -11.46
N THR A 500 -27.25 9.82 -10.79
CA THR A 500 -26.85 10.20 -9.42
C THR A 500 -26.50 11.69 -9.35
N ALA A 501 -25.67 12.19 -10.28
CA ALA A 501 -25.33 13.61 -10.38
C ALA A 501 -26.59 14.49 -10.46
N TYR A 502 -27.57 14.13 -11.31
CA TYR A 502 -28.80 14.88 -11.47
C TYR A 502 -29.76 14.74 -10.27
N ASN A 503 -29.86 13.55 -9.69
CA ASN A 503 -30.72 13.23 -8.55
C ASN A 503 -30.34 14.04 -7.30
N GLU A 504 -29.06 14.39 -7.15
CA GLU A 504 -28.56 15.32 -6.14
C GLU A 504 -28.65 16.79 -6.58
N PHE A 505 -28.16 17.12 -7.78
CA PHE A 505 -28.16 18.48 -8.32
C PHE A 505 -29.54 19.16 -8.30
N ARG A 506 -30.60 18.43 -8.67
CA ARG A 506 -31.97 18.96 -8.69
C ARG A 506 -32.53 19.29 -7.31
N GLN A 507 -31.89 18.86 -6.23
CA GLN A 507 -32.31 19.20 -4.86
C GLN A 507 -32.01 20.67 -4.57
N THR A 508 -30.87 21.17 -5.07
CA THR A 508 -30.41 22.57 -4.96
C THR A 508 -30.90 23.41 -6.15
N GLN A 509 -30.66 22.96 -7.39
CA GLN A 509 -30.93 23.72 -8.62
C GLN A 509 -32.21 23.25 -9.34
N ARG A 510 -33.36 23.48 -8.72
CA ARG A 510 -34.68 23.00 -9.20
C ARG A 510 -35.17 23.57 -10.53
N ASN A 511 -34.56 24.64 -11.04
CA ASN A 511 -34.94 25.27 -12.30
C ASN A 511 -34.11 24.78 -13.51
N VAL A 512 -33.24 23.77 -13.33
CA VAL A 512 -32.55 23.06 -14.42
C VAL A 512 -33.10 21.64 -14.50
N THR A 513 -33.51 21.23 -15.69
CA THR A 513 -33.93 19.85 -15.97
C THR A 513 -32.81 19.16 -16.75
N VAL A 514 -32.40 17.97 -16.31
CA VAL A 514 -31.54 17.08 -17.09
C VAL A 514 -32.38 15.93 -17.62
N SER A 515 -32.25 15.66 -18.92
CA SER A 515 -32.85 14.51 -19.61
C SER A 515 -31.73 13.57 -20.03
N ILE A 516 -31.77 12.31 -19.59
CA ILE A 516 -30.70 11.33 -19.78
C ILE A 516 -31.26 10.18 -20.63
N GLU A 517 -30.58 9.83 -21.72
CA GLU A 517 -30.99 8.78 -22.67
C GLU A 517 -29.89 7.71 -22.79
N ALA A 518 -29.97 6.69 -21.93
CA ALA A 518 -29.04 5.56 -21.90
C ALA A 518 -29.20 4.69 -23.17
N THR A 519 -28.13 4.63 -23.95
CA THR A 519 -27.98 3.96 -25.25
C THR A 519 -26.54 3.42 -25.38
N SER A 520 -25.80 3.77 -26.43
CA SER A 520 -24.39 3.39 -26.65
C SER A 520 -23.47 4.62 -26.59
N THR A 521 -22.18 4.41 -26.31
CA THR A 521 -21.17 5.48 -26.37
C THR A 521 -21.12 6.12 -27.77
N GLU A 522 -21.22 5.30 -28.82
CA GLU A 522 -21.20 5.71 -30.22
C GLU A 522 -22.43 6.55 -30.62
N ASP A 523 -23.62 6.18 -30.15
CA ASP A 523 -24.85 6.96 -30.35
C ASP A 523 -24.82 8.27 -29.55
N GLY A 524 -24.27 8.25 -28.33
CA GLY A 524 -23.98 9.44 -27.54
C GLY A 524 -23.07 10.43 -28.27
N PHE A 525 -21.94 9.95 -28.81
CA PHE A 525 -21.05 10.77 -29.63
C PHE A 525 -21.73 11.26 -30.92
N ALA A 526 -22.52 10.42 -31.60
CA ALA A 526 -23.27 10.84 -32.77
C ALA A 526 -24.33 11.92 -32.44
N ALA A 527 -25.01 11.82 -31.31
CA ALA A 527 -25.95 12.81 -30.81
C ALA A 527 -25.26 14.12 -30.40
N LEU A 528 -24.10 14.04 -29.74
CA LEU A 528 -23.30 15.20 -29.33
C LEU A 528 -22.82 15.99 -30.55
N CYS A 529 -22.26 15.29 -31.55
CA CYS A 529 -21.76 15.88 -32.78
C CYS A 529 -22.85 16.43 -33.69
N SER A 530 -24.03 15.81 -33.74
CA SER A 530 -25.18 16.28 -34.52
C SER A 530 -25.96 17.42 -33.85
N GLY A 531 -25.56 17.84 -32.64
CA GLY A 531 -26.19 18.96 -31.92
C GLY A 531 -27.39 18.60 -31.05
N LYS A 532 -27.81 17.33 -31.03
CA LYS A 532 -29.02 16.86 -30.34
C LYS A 532 -28.93 16.96 -28.82
N VAL A 533 -27.79 16.54 -28.26
CA VAL A 533 -27.52 16.57 -26.82
C VAL A 533 -26.43 17.58 -26.47
N GLU A 534 -26.41 18.06 -25.24
CA GLU A 534 -25.40 19.02 -24.76
C GLU A 534 -24.18 18.31 -24.16
N LEU A 535 -24.40 17.15 -23.52
CA LEU A 535 -23.39 16.25 -22.99
C LEU A 535 -23.57 14.84 -23.59
N ALA A 536 -22.53 14.02 -23.57
CA ALA A 536 -22.62 12.60 -23.88
C ALA A 536 -21.79 11.74 -22.91
N ASP A 537 -22.37 10.61 -22.56
CA ASP A 537 -21.87 9.67 -21.57
C ASP A 537 -21.10 8.54 -22.29
N ALA A 538 -19.89 8.20 -21.83
CA ALA A 538 -18.96 7.37 -22.61
C ALA A 538 -18.11 6.43 -21.75
N SER A 539 -18.18 5.12 -22.01
CA SER A 539 -17.35 4.12 -21.33
C SER A 539 -16.03 3.78 -22.04
N PHE A 540 -15.61 4.63 -22.98
CA PHE A 540 -14.28 4.63 -23.58
C PHE A 540 -13.93 6.04 -24.10
N GLU A 541 -12.63 6.30 -24.30
CA GLU A 541 -12.17 7.60 -24.79
C GLU A 541 -12.54 7.85 -26.27
N LEU A 542 -12.93 9.08 -26.58
CA LEU A 542 -13.25 9.55 -27.92
C LEU A 542 -12.02 9.53 -28.86
N THR A 543 -11.82 8.42 -29.57
CA THR A 543 -10.81 8.35 -30.64
C THR A 543 -11.33 8.96 -31.96
N PRO A 544 -10.48 9.65 -32.76
CA PRO A 544 -10.93 10.31 -34.00
C PRO A 544 -11.58 9.40 -35.05
N GLY A 545 -11.29 8.09 -35.03
CA GLY A 545 -11.82 7.11 -36.00
C GLY A 545 -13.30 6.74 -35.78
N ILE A 546 -13.85 7.00 -34.59
CA ILE A 546 -15.24 6.70 -34.24
C ILE A 546 -16.20 7.77 -34.77
N LEU A 547 -15.69 8.98 -35.05
CA LEU A 547 -16.50 10.12 -35.49
C LEU A 547 -16.72 10.18 -37.00
N LYS A 548 -18.00 10.26 -37.39
CA LYS A 548 -18.44 10.52 -38.77
C LYS A 548 -18.13 11.95 -39.26
N ASP A 549 -17.94 12.91 -38.33
CA ASP A 549 -17.44 14.27 -38.61
C ASP A 549 -16.11 14.51 -37.87
N PRO A 550 -14.95 14.51 -38.57
CA PRO A 550 -13.66 14.87 -37.98
C PRO A 550 -13.61 16.31 -37.43
N GLY A 551 -14.52 17.19 -37.87
CA GLY A 551 -14.69 18.54 -37.34
C GLY A 551 -15.34 18.57 -35.95
N CYS A 552 -15.99 17.49 -35.52
CA CYS A 552 -16.62 17.41 -34.19
C CYS A 552 -15.59 17.25 -33.06
N ALA A 553 -14.50 16.49 -33.27
CA ALA A 553 -13.45 16.27 -32.26
C ALA A 553 -12.86 17.58 -31.70
N LYS A 554 -12.87 18.67 -32.51
CA LYS A 554 -12.37 20.00 -32.13
C LYS A 554 -13.40 20.88 -31.41
N LYS A 555 -14.64 20.40 -31.26
CA LYS A 555 -15.79 21.10 -30.66
C LYS A 555 -16.29 20.44 -29.38
N VAL A 556 -15.63 19.37 -28.93
CA VAL A 556 -16.00 18.62 -27.73
C VAL A 556 -14.83 18.56 -26.75
N VAL A 557 -15.14 18.38 -25.47
CA VAL A 557 -14.17 18.20 -24.38
C VAL A 557 -14.61 17.03 -23.53
N GLY A 558 -13.70 16.10 -23.25
CA GLY A 558 -13.93 14.99 -22.32
C GLY A 558 -13.43 15.30 -20.92
N PHE A 559 -14.12 14.76 -19.94
CA PHE A 559 -13.75 14.77 -18.52
C PHE A 559 -13.84 13.32 -18.01
N GLU A 560 -12.79 12.82 -17.37
CA GLU A 560 -12.77 11.46 -16.79
C GLU A 560 -13.42 11.51 -15.40
N VAL A 561 -14.55 10.83 -15.21
CA VAL A 561 -15.42 11.03 -14.03
C VAL A 561 -15.32 9.92 -13.00
N ALA A 562 -15.04 8.69 -13.43
CA ALA A 562 -14.91 7.52 -12.57
C ALA A 562 -14.11 6.42 -13.27
N HIS A 563 -13.70 5.40 -12.53
CA HIS A 563 -13.35 4.10 -13.10
C HIS A 563 -14.45 3.08 -12.73
N HIS A 564 -14.91 2.30 -13.70
CA HIS A 564 -15.69 1.10 -13.40
C HIS A 564 -14.71 -0.03 -13.12
N THR A 565 -14.85 -0.71 -11.98
CA THR A 565 -13.99 -1.83 -11.63
C THR A 565 -14.80 -2.97 -11.05
N LEU A 566 -14.61 -4.15 -11.62
CA LEU A 566 -15.36 -5.37 -11.31
C LEU A 566 -14.44 -6.50 -10.83
N PRO A 567 -13.94 -6.46 -9.57
CA PRO A 567 -13.16 -7.55 -8.99
C PRO A 567 -13.87 -8.90 -9.09
N ILE A 568 -13.13 -9.91 -9.57
CA ILE A 568 -13.47 -11.31 -9.28
C ILE A 568 -13.03 -11.58 -7.84
N VAL A 569 -13.88 -12.23 -7.05
CA VAL A 569 -13.65 -12.51 -5.62
C VAL A 569 -13.87 -13.99 -5.30
N VAL A 570 -13.13 -14.46 -4.31
CA VAL A 570 -13.32 -15.76 -3.65
C VAL A 570 -13.26 -15.61 -2.14
N ASN A 571 -13.65 -16.66 -1.44
CA ASN A 571 -13.45 -16.77 0.00
C ASN A 571 -11.96 -16.69 0.37
N PRO A 572 -11.56 -16.06 1.49
CA PRO A 572 -10.17 -16.07 1.97
C PRO A 572 -9.58 -17.48 2.17
N GLN A 573 -10.41 -18.49 2.46
CA GLN A 573 -9.99 -19.89 2.61
C GLN A 573 -9.75 -20.62 1.27
N ASN A 574 -10.06 -19.98 0.14
CA ASN A 574 -9.61 -20.43 -1.18
C ASN A 574 -8.16 -19.98 -1.38
N THR A 575 -7.22 -20.90 -1.15
CA THR A 575 -5.77 -20.63 -1.17
C THR A 575 -5.11 -20.89 -2.52
N TRP A 576 -5.81 -21.53 -3.46
CA TRP A 576 -5.28 -21.94 -4.77
C TRP A 576 -5.53 -20.91 -5.87
N LEU A 577 -6.73 -20.30 -5.93
CA LEU A 577 -7.10 -19.36 -6.99
C LEU A 577 -6.51 -17.96 -6.76
N ARG A 578 -5.17 -17.83 -6.79
CA ARG A 578 -4.50 -16.53 -6.61
C ARG A 578 -4.73 -15.61 -7.80
N CYS A 579 -4.36 -16.08 -8.99
CA CYS A 579 -4.38 -15.33 -10.24
C CYS A 579 -5.09 -16.09 -11.36
N LEU A 580 -5.74 -15.36 -12.27
CA LEU A 580 -6.33 -15.88 -13.51
C LEU A 580 -5.79 -15.11 -14.72
N SER A 581 -5.28 -15.84 -15.72
CA SER A 581 -5.09 -15.27 -17.05
C SER A 581 -6.45 -14.95 -17.69
N LEU A 582 -6.52 -13.97 -18.60
CA LEU A 582 -7.79 -13.67 -19.29
C LEU A 582 -8.38 -14.91 -19.97
N LYS A 583 -7.55 -15.78 -20.55
CA LYS A 583 -8.01 -17.06 -21.13
C LYS A 583 -8.77 -17.90 -20.10
N GLN A 584 -8.27 -18.01 -18.88
CA GLN A 584 -8.95 -18.71 -17.79
C GLN A 584 -10.19 -17.95 -17.32
N VAL A 585 -10.19 -16.61 -17.25
CA VAL A 585 -11.42 -15.83 -16.96
C VAL A 585 -12.51 -16.12 -18.00
N LYS A 586 -12.18 -16.09 -19.31
CA LYS A 586 -13.11 -16.47 -20.40
C LYS A 586 -13.59 -17.91 -20.26
N GLN A 587 -12.69 -18.85 -19.92
CA GLN A 587 -13.02 -20.26 -19.72
C GLN A 587 -13.92 -20.50 -18.49
N VAL A 588 -13.77 -19.72 -17.42
CA VAL A 588 -14.53 -19.85 -16.16
C VAL A 588 -15.92 -19.23 -16.28
N TRP A 589 -16.04 -18.06 -16.91
CA TRP A 589 -17.26 -17.24 -16.86
C TRP A 589 -18.04 -17.12 -18.19
N GLY A 590 -17.42 -17.45 -19.32
CA GLY A 590 -18.06 -17.39 -20.65
C GLY A 590 -19.30 -18.28 -20.76
N ALA A 591 -20.26 -17.89 -21.61
CA ALA A 591 -21.58 -18.50 -21.69
C ALA A 591 -21.58 -20.02 -21.89
N ASP A 592 -20.73 -20.52 -22.79
CA ASP A 592 -20.61 -21.94 -23.12
C ASP A 592 -19.68 -22.72 -22.14
N SER A 593 -19.37 -22.16 -20.97
CA SER A 593 -18.47 -22.78 -19.99
C SER A 593 -19.05 -24.03 -19.34
N SER A 594 -18.40 -25.16 -19.57
CA SER A 594 -18.62 -26.42 -18.87
C SER A 594 -17.86 -26.53 -17.54
N VAL A 595 -17.10 -25.50 -17.15
CA VAL A 595 -16.31 -25.51 -15.90
C VAL A 595 -17.24 -25.56 -14.69
N THR A 596 -17.02 -26.56 -13.85
CA THR A 596 -17.81 -26.89 -12.64
C THR A 596 -16.94 -27.32 -11.45
N ARG A 597 -15.64 -27.60 -11.67
CA ARG A 597 -14.65 -27.97 -10.65
C ARG A 597 -13.37 -27.16 -10.81
N TRP A 598 -12.68 -26.89 -9.70
CA TRP A 598 -11.46 -26.07 -9.73
C TRP A 598 -10.34 -26.70 -10.56
N SER A 599 -10.17 -28.02 -10.46
CA SER A 599 -9.31 -28.89 -11.29
C SER A 599 -9.43 -28.72 -12.81
N GLN A 600 -10.53 -28.13 -13.31
CA GLN A 600 -10.80 -27.90 -14.73
C GLN A 600 -10.28 -26.55 -15.22
N ILE A 601 -9.91 -25.63 -14.31
CA ILE A 601 -9.33 -24.31 -14.61
C ILE A 601 -7.80 -24.43 -14.69
N ASP A 602 -7.24 -25.20 -13.76
CA ASP A 602 -5.84 -25.57 -13.66
C ASP A 602 -5.76 -26.95 -12.98
N ASN A 603 -4.92 -27.85 -13.48
CA ASN A 603 -4.84 -29.23 -12.97
C ASN A 603 -4.07 -29.35 -11.64
N SER A 604 -3.47 -28.27 -11.13
CA SER A 604 -2.94 -28.18 -9.77
C SER A 604 -4.00 -27.84 -8.71
N PHE A 605 -5.17 -27.37 -9.12
CA PHE A 605 -6.27 -27.01 -8.22
C PHE A 605 -7.04 -28.26 -7.74
N PRO A 606 -7.67 -28.23 -6.55
CA PRO A 606 -8.40 -29.38 -6.01
C PRO A 606 -9.56 -29.81 -6.91
N ASP A 607 -9.93 -31.09 -6.88
CA ASP A 607 -11.15 -31.59 -7.54
C ASP A 607 -12.42 -31.31 -6.70
N GLU A 608 -12.50 -30.10 -6.16
CA GLU A 608 -13.65 -29.55 -5.44
C GLU A 608 -14.61 -28.85 -6.44
N PRO A 609 -15.93 -28.86 -6.20
CA PRO A 609 -16.89 -28.13 -7.03
C PRO A 609 -16.73 -26.61 -6.87
N ILE A 610 -17.26 -25.85 -7.83
CA ILE A 610 -17.31 -24.38 -7.78
C ILE A 610 -18.75 -23.92 -7.63
N ALA A 611 -19.02 -23.06 -6.65
CA ALA A 611 -20.28 -22.31 -6.57
C ALA A 611 -20.12 -20.96 -7.28
N PHE A 612 -20.92 -20.68 -8.30
CA PHE A 612 -20.87 -19.42 -9.05
C PHE A 612 -21.96 -18.48 -8.57
N VAL A 613 -21.58 -17.26 -8.21
CA VAL A 613 -22.48 -16.21 -7.69
C VAL A 613 -22.21 -14.88 -8.41
N GLY A 614 -23.22 -14.06 -8.65
CA GLY A 614 -23.04 -12.76 -9.31
C GLY A 614 -24.26 -11.85 -9.25
N PRO A 615 -24.13 -10.59 -9.68
CA PRO A 615 -25.25 -9.65 -9.82
C PRO A 615 -26.27 -10.14 -10.87
N PRO A 616 -27.51 -9.60 -10.92
CA PRO A 616 -28.51 -10.04 -11.91
C PRO A 616 -28.01 -9.85 -13.34
N HIS A 617 -28.38 -10.74 -14.28
CA HIS A 617 -27.87 -10.70 -15.66
C HIS A 617 -28.21 -9.38 -16.40
N ASN A 618 -29.26 -8.68 -15.98
CA ASN A 618 -29.71 -7.38 -16.49
C ASN A 618 -29.20 -6.18 -15.66
N SER A 619 -28.11 -6.36 -14.91
CA SER A 619 -27.39 -5.28 -14.23
C SER A 619 -26.24 -4.78 -15.08
N VAL A 620 -25.91 -3.49 -14.95
CA VAL A 620 -24.74 -2.88 -15.62
C VAL A 620 -23.47 -3.64 -15.28
N GLN A 621 -23.30 -4.10 -14.03
CA GLN A 621 -22.15 -4.88 -13.60
C GLN A 621 -22.05 -6.22 -14.35
N ALA A 622 -23.17 -6.94 -14.55
CA ALA A 622 -23.19 -8.17 -15.34
C ALA A 622 -22.92 -7.90 -16.83
N GLU A 623 -23.64 -6.95 -17.45
CA GLU A 623 -23.50 -6.63 -18.87
C GLU A 623 -22.07 -6.18 -19.22
N VAL A 624 -21.46 -5.33 -18.39
CA VAL A 624 -20.08 -4.88 -18.56
C VAL A 624 -19.09 -6.01 -18.32
N PHE A 625 -19.26 -6.83 -17.28
CA PHE A 625 -18.40 -7.99 -17.04
C PHE A 625 -18.42 -8.92 -18.27
N ASN A 626 -19.61 -9.28 -18.74
CA ASN A 626 -19.85 -10.14 -19.90
C ASN A 626 -19.21 -9.60 -21.17
N ALA A 627 -19.39 -8.29 -21.47
CA ALA A 627 -18.80 -7.62 -22.63
C ALA A 627 -17.27 -7.39 -22.51
N THR A 628 -16.72 -7.58 -21.31
CA THR A 628 -15.28 -7.47 -21.05
C THR A 628 -14.58 -8.82 -21.17
N ILE A 629 -15.23 -9.89 -20.70
CA ILE A 629 -14.71 -11.26 -20.81
C ILE A 629 -15.10 -11.92 -22.13
N SER A 630 -16.18 -11.51 -22.79
CA SER A 630 -16.70 -12.13 -24.01
C SER A 630 -17.16 -11.06 -24.99
N ASP A 631 -17.31 -11.43 -26.25
CA ASP A 631 -17.62 -10.49 -27.33
C ASP A 631 -19.14 -10.21 -27.42
N ALA A 632 -19.83 -10.17 -26.25
CA ALA A 632 -21.27 -9.94 -26.08
C ALA A 632 -21.61 -9.62 -24.60
N SER A 633 -22.51 -8.66 -24.35
CA SER A 633 -22.98 -8.29 -23.00
C SER A 633 -24.08 -9.21 -22.45
N ASP A 634 -24.91 -9.77 -23.33
CA ASP A 634 -26.08 -10.58 -22.99
C ASP A 634 -25.76 -12.07 -22.71
N ARG A 635 -24.53 -12.51 -23.00
CA ARG A 635 -24.12 -13.92 -22.92
C ARG A 635 -23.19 -14.17 -21.73
N SER A 636 -23.68 -14.91 -20.74
CA SER A 636 -22.90 -15.41 -19.59
C SER A 636 -23.31 -16.81 -19.17
N ARG A 637 -22.47 -17.47 -18.38
CA ARG A 637 -22.78 -18.80 -17.83
C ARG A 637 -23.96 -18.75 -16.86
N ALA A 638 -24.56 -19.90 -16.58
CA ALA A 638 -25.44 -20.02 -15.42
C ALA A 638 -24.66 -19.82 -14.10
N TYR A 639 -25.16 -18.93 -13.26
CA TYR A 639 -24.71 -18.67 -11.89
C TYR A 639 -25.89 -18.24 -10.98
N ARG A 640 -25.70 -18.25 -9.67
CA ARG A 640 -26.69 -17.77 -8.70
C ARG A 640 -26.72 -16.24 -8.71
N GLN A 641 -27.83 -15.67 -9.18
CA GLN A 641 -28.04 -14.23 -9.18
C GLN A 641 -28.53 -13.75 -7.80
N VAL A 642 -27.88 -12.73 -7.27
CA VAL A 642 -28.17 -12.02 -6.01
C VAL A 642 -27.77 -10.54 -6.17
N ASP A 643 -28.07 -9.67 -5.20
CA ASP A 643 -27.56 -8.29 -5.21
C ASP A 643 -26.05 -8.24 -4.87
N LEU A 644 -25.42 -7.08 -5.03
CA LEU A 644 -23.96 -6.92 -4.86
C LEU A 644 -23.49 -7.29 -3.43
N SER A 645 -24.27 -6.93 -2.40
CA SER A 645 -24.02 -7.38 -1.01
C SER A 645 -24.35 -8.87 -0.81
N GLY A 646 -25.31 -9.41 -1.56
CA GLY A 646 -25.57 -10.84 -1.65
C GLY A 646 -24.37 -11.64 -2.20
N VAL A 647 -23.74 -11.18 -3.29
CA VAL A 647 -22.53 -11.83 -3.85
C VAL A 647 -21.43 -11.87 -2.79
N ALA A 648 -21.18 -10.73 -2.15
CA ALA A 648 -20.17 -10.60 -1.12
C ALA A 648 -20.44 -11.50 0.11
N ASN A 649 -21.70 -11.65 0.54
CA ASN A 649 -22.05 -12.51 1.66
C ASN A 649 -22.01 -14.01 1.31
N ASP A 650 -22.52 -14.41 0.14
CA ASP A 650 -22.45 -15.81 -0.31
C ASP A 650 -20.98 -16.26 -0.49
N VAL A 651 -20.13 -15.43 -1.10
CA VAL A 651 -18.70 -15.74 -1.29
C VAL A 651 -17.92 -15.74 0.03
N ALA A 652 -18.23 -14.83 0.96
CA ALA A 652 -17.65 -14.88 2.31
C ALA A 652 -18.14 -16.09 3.13
N GLY A 653 -19.30 -16.68 2.79
CA GLY A 653 -19.88 -17.84 3.46
C GLY A 653 -19.41 -19.21 2.93
N ASP A 654 -19.01 -19.31 1.66
CA ASP A 654 -18.64 -20.58 1.02
C ASP A 654 -17.21 -20.57 0.46
N ARG A 655 -16.35 -21.46 0.98
CA ARG A 655 -14.97 -21.69 0.51
C ARG A 655 -14.89 -22.10 -0.98
N SER A 656 -15.93 -22.74 -1.49
CA SER A 656 -16.05 -23.17 -2.89
C SER A 656 -16.59 -22.09 -3.83
N ALA A 657 -16.98 -20.92 -3.31
CA ALA A 657 -17.62 -19.90 -4.11
C ALA A 657 -16.64 -18.95 -4.82
N ILE A 658 -17.04 -18.55 -6.02
CA ILE A 658 -16.46 -17.48 -6.82
C ILE A 658 -17.57 -16.53 -7.26
N GLY A 659 -17.28 -15.23 -7.25
CA GLY A 659 -18.18 -14.23 -7.77
C GLY A 659 -17.47 -13.04 -8.37
N PHE A 660 -18.26 -12.08 -8.85
CA PHE A 660 -17.79 -10.76 -9.26
C PHE A 660 -18.80 -9.70 -8.81
N LEU A 661 -18.30 -8.51 -8.47
CA LEU A 661 -19.09 -7.38 -7.96
C LEU A 661 -18.32 -6.07 -8.19
N ASP A 662 -18.89 -4.93 -7.79
CA ASP A 662 -18.23 -3.63 -7.85
C ASP A 662 -17.11 -3.49 -6.79
N TYR A 663 -16.09 -2.71 -7.13
CA TYR A 663 -14.98 -2.46 -6.19
C TYR A 663 -15.41 -1.79 -4.88
N PRO A 664 -16.30 -0.76 -4.84
CA PRO A 664 -16.76 -0.19 -3.57
C PRO A 664 -17.37 -1.23 -2.61
N THR A 665 -18.21 -2.15 -3.07
CA THR A 665 -18.74 -3.24 -2.22
C THR A 665 -17.65 -4.22 -1.81
N TYR A 666 -16.74 -4.61 -2.71
CA TYR A 666 -15.60 -5.47 -2.36
C TYR A 666 -14.72 -4.83 -1.26
N ALA A 667 -14.34 -3.56 -1.41
CA ALA A 667 -13.57 -2.82 -0.43
C ALA A 667 -14.29 -2.70 0.93
N THR A 668 -15.62 -2.55 0.90
CA THR A 668 -16.47 -2.50 2.11
C THR A 668 -16.46 -3.82 2.90
N PHE A 669 -16.22 -4.96 2.25
CA PHE A 669 -16.15 -6.27 2.91
C PHE A 669 -14.75 -6.64 3.43
N GLY A 670 -13.69 -5.99 2.94
CA GLY A 670 -12.32 -6.17 3.40
C GLY A 670 -11.87 -7.63 3.47
N ASP A 671 -11.18 -8.01 4.56
CA ASP A 671 -10.62 -9.35 4.80
C ASP A 671 -11.65 -10.50 4.78
N ARG A 672 -12.96 -10.23 4.70
CA ARG A 672 -14.00 -11.26 4.49
C ARG A 672 -14.01 -11.82 3.06
N LEU A 673 -13.40 -11.11 2.11
CA LEU A 673 -13.25 -11.52 0.72
C LEU A 673 -11.77 -11.49 0.33
N ARG A 674 -11.39 -12.28 -0.67
CA ARG A 674 -10.11 -12.15 -1.35
C ARG A 674 -10.34 -11.86 -2.83
N GLY A 675 -9.86 -10.71 -3.29
CA GLY A 675 -9.77 -10.40 -4.72
C GLY A 675 -8.88 -11.41 -5.44
N VAL A 676 -9.27 -11.77 -6.66
CA VAL A 676 -8.50 -12.61 -7.57
C VAL A 676 -7.66 -11.71 -8.45
N GLU A 677 -6.37 -12.01 -8.55
CA GLU A 677 -5.45 -11.28 -9.41
C GLU A 677 -5.75 -11.60 -10.89
N ILE A 678 -5.59 -10.62 -11.77
CA ILE A 678 -5.86 -10.77 -13.20
C ILE A 678 -4.56 -10.59 -13.98
N ASN A 679 -4.31 -11.49 -14.94
CA ASN A 679 -3.17 -11.42 -15.83
C ASN A 679 -3.61 -11.21 -17.29
N ASN A 680 -3.21 -10.06 -17.83
CA ASN A 680 -3.49 -9.59 -19.19
C ASN A 680 -2.25 -9.67 -20.13
N GLY A 681 -1.17 -10.31 -19.68
CA GLY A 681 0.11 -10.40 -20.38
C GLY A 681 1.28 -9.92 -19.51
N ASP A 682 1.06 -8.82 -18.78
CA ASP A 682 2.10 -8.10 -18.02
C ASP A 682 2.24 -8.56 -16.55
N GLY A 683 1.73 -9.76 -16.22
CA GLY A 683 1.75 -10.31 -14.86
C GLY A 683 0.40 -10.20 -14.13
N CYS A 684 0.38 -10.64 -12.88
CA CYS A 684 -0.83 -10.75 -12.06
C CYS A 684 -1.07 -9.47 -11.24
N VAL A 685 -2.16 -8.75 -11.51
CA VAL A 685 -2.54 -7.51 -10.81
C VAL A 685 -3.70 -7.79 -9.86
N ALA A 686 -3.53 -7.51 -8.56
CA ALA A 686 -4.58 -7.59 -7.55
C ALA A 686 -5.54 -6.39 -7.63
N PRO A 687 -6.83 -6.52 -7.28
CA PRO A 687 -7.75 -5.39 -7.18
C PRO A 687 -7.51 -4.62 -5.87
N THR A 688 -6.47 -3.79 -5.84
CA THR A 688 -6.18 -2.87 -4.72
C THR A 688 -6.60 -1.44 -5.07
N ALA A 689 -6.74 -0.55 -4.09
CA ALA A 689 -7.08 0.86 -4.34
C ALA A 689 -6.15 1.52 -5.40
N VAL A 690 -4.85 1.17 -5.35
CA VAL A 690 -3.79 1.61 -6.26
C VAL A 690 -3.83 0.91 -7.63
N ALA A 691 -4.48 -0.25 -7.77
CA ALA A 691 -4.73 -0.84 -9.09
C ALA A 691 -6.00 -0.28 -9.75
N VAL A 692 -7.02 0.07 -8.95
CA VAL A 692 -8.36 0.39 -9.47
C VAL A 692 -8.62 1.87 -9.70
N GLY A 693 -8.16 2.78 -8.81
CA GLY A 693 -8.37 4.24 -8.94
C GLY A 693 -7.52 4.91 -10.04
N THR A 694 -7.09 4.12 -11.01
CA THR A 694 -5.71 4.07 -11.48
C THR A 694 -5.64 3.37 -12.84
N GLY A 695 -6.27 2.19 -12.96
CA GLY A 695 -6.57 1.55 -14.25
C GLY A 695 -5.82 0.24 -14.51
N LEU A 696 -4.87 -0.15 -13.65
CA LEU A 696 -4.02 -1.33 -13.85
C LEU A 696 -4.73 -2.68 -13.77
N TYR A 697 -5.91 -2.78 -13.14
CA TYR A 697 -6.68 -4.04 -13.02
C TYR A 697 -7.41 -4.39 -14.35
N LEU A 698 -6.67 -4.38 -15.46
CA LEU A 698 -7.19 -4.58 -16.81
C LEU A 698 -7.58 -6.05 -17.08
N PRO A 699 -8.61 -6.30 -17.91
CA PRO A 699 -9.54 -5.35 -18.52
C PRO A 699 -10.76 -5.05 -17.62
N LEU A 700 -10.82 -5.63 -16.41
CA LEU A 700 -11.92 -5.50 -15.45
C LEU A 700 -11.93 -4.15 -14.72
N CYS A 701 -11.08 -3.21 -15.13
CA CYS A 701 -11.06 -1.82 -14.70
C CYS A 701 -11.00 -0.93 -15.95
N LYS A 702 -11.90 0.06 -16.07
CA LYS A 702 -11.97 0.96 -17.24
C LYS A 702 -12.26 2.40 -16.81
N PRO A 703 -11.64 3.41 -17.45
CA PRO A 703 -12.01 4.81 -17.25
C PRO A 703 -13.34 5.13 -17.92
N LEU A 704 -14.16 5.92 -17.23
CA LEU A 704 -15.47 6.40 -17.67
C LEU A 704 -15.44 7.92 -17.83
N PHE A 705 -16.11 8.42 -18.86
CA PHE A 705 -16.02 9.81 -19.29
C PHE A 705 -17.39 10.46 -19.50
N VAL A 706 -17.45 11.77 -19.27
CA VAL A 706 -18.52 12.64 -19.74
C VAL A 706 -17.91 13.63 -20.72
N TYR A 707 -18.48 13.72 -21.91
CA TYR A 707 -18.08 14.66 -22.95
C TYR A 707 -19.09 15.80 -23.07
N ALA A 708 -18.61 17.03 -23.25
CA ALA A 708 -19.44 18.22 -23.43
C ALA A 708 -19.10 18.93 -24.75
N ARG A 709 -20.10 19.50 -25.43
CA ARG A 709 -19.85 20.36 -26.59
C ARG A 709 -19.52 21.79 -26.17
N THR A 710 -18.49 22.41 -26.76
CA THR A 710 -17.90 23.67 -26.25
C THR A 710 -18.78 24.90 -26.45
N ASP A 711 -19.77 24.85 -27.36
CA ASP A 711 -20.87 25.81 -27.48
C ASP A 711 -21.93 25.59 -26.40
N ALA A 712 -22.26 24.34 -26.07
CA ALA A 712 -23.22 23.99 -25.03
C ALA A 712 -22.75 24.48 -23.65
N LEU A 713 -21.44 24.45 -23.39
CA LEU A 713 -20.82 25.05 -22.20
C LEU A 713 -20.99 26.57 -22.08
N ARG A 714 -21.51 27.25 -23.10
CA ARG A 714 -21.92 28.67 -23.03
C ARG A 714 -23.35 28.88 -22.56
N ARG A 715 -24.14 27.81 -22.38
CA ARG A 715 -25.46 27.86 -21.74
C ARG A 715 -25.31 27.72 -20.22
N PRO A 716 -25.90 28.63 -19.41
CA PRO A 716 -25.82 28.56 -17.95
C PRO A 716 -26.23 27.21 -17.36
N ALA A 717 -27.34 26.62 -17.82
CA ALA A 717 -27.83 25.34 -17.30
C ALA A 717 -26.82 24.19 -17.48
N THR A 718 -26.23 24.06 -18.67
CA THR A 718 -25.20 23.04 -18.97
C THR A 718 -23.91 23.30 -18.19
N ALA A 719 -23.47 24.56 -18.13
CA ALA A 719 -22.27 24.96 -17.40
C ALA A 719 -22.38 24.67 -15.88
N VAL A 720 -23.54 24.96 -15.29
CA VAL A 720 -23.79 24.76 -13.85
C VAL A 720 -24.01 23.28 -13.52
N PHE A 721 -24.74 22.52 -14.33
CA PHE A 721 -24.89 21.07 -14.11
C PHE A 721 -23.54 20.33 -14.21
N LEU A 722 -22.77 20.57 -15.27
CA LEU A 722 -21.49 19.88 -15.42
C LEU A 722 -20.45 20.33 -14.37
N ARG A 723 -20.51 21.60 -13.93
CA ARG A 723 -19.68 22.06 -12.81
C ARG A 723 -20.02 21.27 -11.53
N TYR A 724 -21.29 21.20 -11.18
CA TYR A 724 -21.74 20.42 -10.03
C TYR A 724 -21.32 18.95 -10.12
N PHE A 725 -21.47 18.32 -11.29
CA PHE A 725 -21.03 16.94 -11.54
C PHE A 725 -19.52 16.79 -11.25
N LEU A 726 -18.67 17.62 -11.88
CA LEU A 726 -17.21 17.47 -11.73
C LEU A 726 -16.73 17.81 -10.31
N GLU A 727 -17.25 18.86 -9.68
CA GLU A 727 -16.92 19.25 -8.30
C GLU A 727 -17.30 18.17 -7.27
N ASN A 728 -18.43 17.49 -7.48
CA ASN A 728 -18.92 16.43 -6.59
C ASN A 728 -18.54 15.02 -7.11
N GLY A 729 -17.68 14.93 -8.13
CA GLY A 729 -17.47 13.70 -8.93
C GLY A 729 -17.02 12.50 -8.10
N ARG A 730 -16.26 12.70 -7.02
CA ARG A 730 -15.84 11.62 -6.10
C ARG A 730 -17.03 10.99 -5.37
N LYS A 731 -17.95 11.82 -4.88
CA LYS A 731 -19.16 11.36 -4.18
C LYS A 731 -20.11 10.70 -5.16
N ILE A 732 -20.38 11.36 -6.29
CA ILE A 732 -21.27 10.87 -7.34
C ILE A 732 -20.80 9.51 -7.87
N ALA A 733 -19.50 9.33 -8.12
CA ALA A 733 -18.95 8.04 -8.54
C ALA A 733 -19.14 6.96 -7.47
N PHE A 734 -18.81 7.26 -6.21
CA PHE A 734 -18.94 6.30 -5.10
C PHE A 734 -20.39 5.87 -4.85
N ASP A 735 -21.32 6.82 -4.77
CA ASP A 735 -22.75 6.56 -4.53
C ASP A 735 -23.44 5.89 -5.72
N ALA A 736 -22.85 5.98 -6.92
CA ALA A 736 -23.27 5.22 -8.10
C ALA A 736 -22.62 3.82 -8.19
N HIS A 737 -21.81 3.40 -7.21
CA HIS A 737 -21.03 2.14 -7.17
C HIS A 737 -19.84 2.04 -8.17
N TYR A 738 -19.17 3.17 -8.42
CA TYR A 738 -17.93 3.25 -9.21
C TYR A 738 -16.73 3.71 -8.36
N VAL A 739 -15.53 3.49 -8.87
CA VAL A 739 -14.29 3.97 -8.24
C VAL A 739 -14.10 5.46 -8.57
N PRO A 740 -14.00 6.34 -7.56
CA PRO A 740 -13.79 7.77 -7.81
C PRO A 740 -12.39 8.07 -8.37
N ARG A 741 -12.26 9.21 -9.06
CA ARG A 741 -10.94 9.73 -9.48
C ARG A 741 -10.22 10.43 -8.31
N SER A 742 -8.91 10.67 -8.47
CA SER A 742 -8.10 11.40 -7.50
C SER A 742 -8.55 12.87 -7.40
N ASP A 743 -8.19 13.53 -6.28
CA ASP A 743 -8.39 14.98 -6.14
C ASP A 743 -7.68 15.77 -7.26
N ASP A 744 -6.54 15.29 -7.75
CA ASP A 744 -5.81 15.89 -8.88
C ASP A 744 -6.65 15.85 -10.17
N THR A 745 -7.14 14.67 -10.59
CA THR A 745 -7.98 14.54 -11.79
C THR A 745 -9.27 15.34 -11.67
N VAL A 746 -9.86 15.42 -10.47
CA VAL A 746 -11.05 16.26 -10.21
C VAL A 746 -10.70 17.75 -10.31
N GLY A 747 -9.58 18.18 -9.74
CA GLY A 747 -9.09 19.55 -9.84
C GLY A 747 -8.77 19.96 -11.29
N GLU A 748 -8.12 19.09 -12.06
CA GLU A 748 -7.87 19.29 -13.49
C GLU A 748 -9.17 19.39 -14.29
N ASN A 749 -10.13 18.50 -14.04
CA ASN A 749 -11.45 18.53 -14.68
C ASN A 749 -12.20 19.85 -14.40
N VAL A 750 -12.25 20.29 -13.14
CA VAL A 750 -12.90 21.56 -12.74
C VAL A 750 -12.17 22.75 -13.35
N ALA A 751 -10.84 22.85 -13.20
CA ALA A 751 -10.06 23.95 -13.77
C ALA A 751 -10.07 23.98 -15.31
N ARG A 752 -10.30 22.84 -15.98
CA ARG A 752 -10.54 22.76 -17.43
C ARG A 752 -11.94 23.30 -17.78
N LEU A 753 -12.96 22.99 -16.98
CA LEU A 753 -14.31 23.51 -17.18
C LEU A 753 -14.41 25.02 -16.92
N GLU A 754 -13.75 25.56 -15.89
CA GLU A 754 -13.76 26.99 -15.58
C GLU A 754 -13.24 27.84 -16.76
N LYS A 755 -12.13 27.43 -17.37
CA LYS A 755 -11.54 28.07 -18.56
C LYS A 755 -12.52 28.09 -19.75
N LEU A 756 -13.37 27.07 -19.86
CA LEU A 756 -14.39 26.96 -20.92
C LEU A 756 -15.70 27.69 -20.58
N THR A 757 -16.03 27.84 -19.29
CA THR A 757 -17.27 28.48 -18.79
C THR A 757 -17.06 29.93 -18.33
N THR A 758 -15.84 30.47 -18.44
CA THR A 758 -15.50 31.87 -18.16
C THR A 758 -16.42 32.83 -18.93
N GLY A 759 -17.10 33.72 -18.22
CA GLY A 759 -18.04 34.72 -18.77
C GLY A 759 -19.49 34.22 -18.96
N VAL A 760 -19.82 33.00 -18.55
CA VAL A 760 -21.21 32.50 -18.57
C VAL A 760 -21.98 33.03 -17.36
N GLY A 761 -23.17 33.61 -17.61
CA GLY A 761 -24.04 34.18 -16.58
C GLY A 761 -24.80 33.13 -15.75
N PRO A 762 -25.60 33.57 -14.75
CA PRO A 762 -26.43 32.68 -13.95
C PRO A 762 -27.55 32.01 -14.78
N VAL A 763 -28.10 30.92 -14.25
CA VAL A 763 -29.26 30.24 -14.85
C VAL A 763 -30.49 31.17 -14.79
N PRO A 764 -31.17 31.44 -15.92
CA PRO A 764 -32.44 32.17 -15.93
C PRO A 764 -33.48 31.54 -15.01
N ALA A 765 -34.28 32.36 -14.33
CA ALA A 765 -35.33 31.92 -13.41
C ALA A 765 -36.39 31.06 -14.11
#